data_AF-J6UD07-F1
#
_entry.id   AF-J6UD07-F1
#
_cell.length_a   1.000
_cell.length_b   1.000
_cell.length_c   1.000
_cell.angle_alpha   90.00
_cell.angle_beta   90.00
_cell.angle_gamma   90.00
#
_symmetry.space_group_name_H-M   'P 1'
#
loop_
_entity.id
_entity.type
_entity.pdbx_description
1 polymer ?
#
loop_
_entity_poly.entity_id
_entity_poly.type
_entity_poly.pdbx_seq_one_letter_code
_entity_poly.pdbx_strand_id
1 'polypeptide(L)'
;MLLGRRRGMAFLRLIAKVLILWDERVVGGWRQDDPRLHSDFFDHFACDFPDEYRPLSRTDVDAAVECFLAGHKTLVDWYRTLIAPPGIVIEWRNRQPLISPACIVAWERLCTTFDPDSLLTLDLADRFSLGARHGQLDELNNWRTVVRVQDHELAALWRRGLSDLHIHVSGVRVPQLAWHELVQKAVPIDTFRVLAKIYEKDGRDIERDREEANRQWATLRSHAGLAAANPDLLRSTTDEWWRPLDALRRRERQLLLKAWSTVKNGAPRHAEIERSLDLYLSHKHRYFRLVRQGTFSSPPGLRQFDKRYFSALKRTSAKRPAVSYGTSPRQTLTPEGDGCRYLMESNDLRRIELRIAPAESRIEYLRSFKEREMLIERLKAALNAACAWGEGPPSLDIDRRFPDIRYAVHFKRTRGAPARGTGPVADAEMKMRELDRHTAALRAALSDPDETRRRWMRGLSRIDVAGQERDTPLALFAVYLRLLRGNPETLEFLEKMSPDDPIAPWFEYWRRLLWRGEHRPSLGESRIGLTVHAGEDFADLLDGLYQVGAAVHVVGLCAGDGIGHGLALTSEFEAFGMRAPDYVMMPLGTAHDSLCWLHRFVDEFGDVSPTARERDTLHTLIRETGEKAYAGLDAGFVNAKTADYVWLWENRVLPRWARSRVPAQRDHMLRKACSRPALLSRERMAPADPRRRDLDGLVSWARDKLMSQIKKERIVIEMNPGSNLRVSGAPRPQDSPTVRLFQAVGDGLLACINTDNPGVFTSCIENEYALLLAGAVESGVPEGRVRELLERVRQIGMELVYWPTSPNSPHEDFMKRNWR
;
A
#
# COMPACT_ATOMS: atom_id res chain seq x y z
N MET A 1 -28.22 13.35 -30.36
CA MET A 1 -28.52 14.69 -29.82
C MET A 1 -29.19 14.68 -28.43
N LEU A 2 -30.22 13.86 -28.18
CA LEU A 2 -30.89 13.76 -26.86
C LEU A 2 -30.09 13.00 -25.77
N LEU A 3 -29.23 12.05 -26.14
CA LEU A 3 -28.44 11.22 -25.21
C LEU A 3 -27.31 12.01 -24.51
N GLY A 4 -26.51 12.79 -25.24
CA GLY A 4 -25.46 13.63 -24.65
C GLY A 4 -26.00 14.75 -23.75
N ARG A 5 -27.20 15.28 -24.03
CA ARG A 5 -27.87 16.29 -23.20
C ARG A 5 -28.58 15.71 -21.97
N ARG A 6 -29.01 14.45 -22.00
CA ARG A 6 -29.71 13.79 -20.88
C ARG A 6 -28.78 13.14 -19.84
N ARG A 7 -27.52 12.82 -20.18
CA ARG A 7 -26.61 12.00 -19.34
C ARG A 7 -25.58 12.80 -18.52
N GLY A 8 -25.60 14.13 -18.56
CA GLY A 8 -24.86 15.00 -17.65
C GLY A 8 -23.32 15.02 -17.83
N MET A 9 -22.64 15.79 -16.97
CA MET A 9 -21.19 16.03 -17.05
C MET A 9 -20.32 14.79 -16.80
N ALA A 10 -20.79 13.82 -16.02
CA ALA A 10 -20.06 12.58 -15.75
C ALA A 10 -19.79 11.78 -17.04
N PHE A 11 -20.79 11.73 -17.93
CA PHE A 11 -20.67 11.03 -19.21
C PHE A 11 -19.74 11.78 -20.19
N LEU A 12 -19.79 13.12 -20.23
CA LEU A 12 -18.86 13.91 -21.05
C LEU A 12 -17.40 13.75 -20.59
N ARG A 13 -17.15 13.69 -19.28
CA ARG A 13 -15.82 13.38 -18.72
C ARG A 13 -15.31 12.01 -19.14
N LEU A 14 -16.19 11.01 -19.19
CA LEU A 14 -15.85 9.67 -19.62
C LEU A 14 -15.39 9.66 -21.09
N ILE A 15 -16.15 10.34 -21.97
CA ILE A 15 -15.77 10.49 -23.39
C ILE A 15 -14.43 11.22 -23.51
N ALA A 16 -14.26 12.36 -22.83
CA ALA A 16 -13.00 13.11 -22.83
C ALA A 16 -11.82 12.25 -22.35
N LYS A 17 -12.00 11.50 -21.26
CA LYS A 17 -10.99 10.59 -20.71
C LYS A 17 -10.57 9.57 -21.75
N VAL A 18 -11.52 8.90 -22.38
CA VAL A 18 -11.24 7.85 -23.36
C VAL A 18 -10.53 8.43 -24.59
N LEU A 19 -11.04 9.55 -25.14
CA LEU A 19 -10.42 10.23 -26.27
C LEU A 19 -8.97 10.61 -25.97
N ILE A 20 -8.70 11.21 -24.80
CA ILE A 20 -7.33 11.61 -24.42
C ILE A 20 -6.40 10.40 -24.30
N LEU A 21 -6.90 9.24 -23.90
CA LEU A 21 -6.09 8.04 -23.67
C LEU A 21 -5.97 7.12 -24.89
N TRP A 22 -6.57 7.47 -26.02
CA TRP A 22 -6.54 6.65 -27.23
C TRP A 22 -5.16 6.70 -27.90
N ASP A 23 -4.40 5.61 -27.75
CA ASP A 23 -3.01 5.50 -28.22
C ASP A 23 -2.87 5.69 -29.76
N GLU A 24 -3.84 5.29 -30.58
CA GLU A 24 -3.74 5.38 -32.06
C GLU A 24 -3.80 6.82 -32.59
N ARG A 25 -4.49 7.73 -31.87
CA ARG A 25 -4.53 9.16 -32.22
C ARG A 25 -3.15 9.82 -32.12
N VAL A 26 -2.33 9.31 -31.20
CA VAL A 26 -0.99 9.83 -30.86
C VAL A 26 0.01 9.45 -31.96
N VAL A 27 -0.11 8.25 -32.55
CA VAL A 27 0.82 7.74 -33.56
C VAL A 27 0.49 8.22 -34.98
N GLY A 28 -0.80 8.43 -35.29
CA GLY A 28 -1.26 8.76 -36.66
C GLY A 28 -1.22 10.23 -37.06
N GLY A 29 -1.08 11.16 -36.12
CA GLY A 29 -1.30 12.59 -36.37
C GLY A 29 -2.80 12.88 -36.51
N TRP A 30 -3.36 13.47 -35.46
CA TRP A 30 -4.79 13.73 -35.32
C TRP A 30 -5.37 14.63 -36.43
N ARG A 31 -6.55 14.25 -36.95
CA ARG A 31 -7.48 15.10 -37.71
C ARG A 31 -8.90 14.77 -37.29
N GLN A 32 -9.75 15.79 -37.23
CA GLN A 32 -11.16 15.70 -36.83
C GLN A 32 -12.00 14.80 -37.76
N ASP A 33 -11.47 14.49 -38.95
CA ASP A 33 -12.15 13.78 -40.04
C ASP A 33 -11.67 12.32 -40.22
N ASP A 34 -10.88 11.77 -39.28
CA ASP A 34 -10.33 10.41 -39.40
C ASP A 34 -11.44 9.33 -39.25
N PRO A 35 -11.73 8.53 -40.28
CA PRO A 35 -12.82 7.54 -40.23
C PRO A 35 -12.66 6.48 -39.13
N ARG A 36 -11.42 6.25 -38.65
CA ARG A 36 -11.13 5.29 -37.56
C ARG A 36 -11.75 5.72 -36.23
N LEU A 37 -12.04 7.02 -36.04
CA LEU A 37 -12.79 7.55 -34.89
C LEU A 37 -14.16 6.90 -34.73
N HIS A 38 -14.79 6.53 -35.85
CA HIS A 38 -16.17 6.06 -35.91
C HIS A 38 -16.27 4.53 -35.98
N SER A 39 -15.20 3.84 -36.40
CA SER A 39 -15.27 2.39 -36.63
C SER A 39 -14.96 1.54 -35.39
N ASP A 40 -14.06 1.99 -34.51
CA ASP A 40 -13.43 1.09 -33.52
C ASP A 40 -13.52 1.59 -32.05
N PHE A 41 -14.06 2.80 -31.81
CA PHE A 41 -14.10 3.42 -30.48
C PHE A 41 -14.92 2.60 -29.48
N PHE A 42 -16.13 2.17 -29.87
CA PHE A 42 -16.97 1.32 -29.05
C PHE A 42 -16.27 -0.01 -28.72
N ASP A 43 -15.70 -0.65 -29.74
CA ASP A 43 -15.08 -1.97 -29.60
C ASP A 43 -13.82 -1.93 -28.70
N HIS A 44 -13.10 -0.80 -28.68
CA HIS A 44 -11.95 -0.60 -27.80
C HIS A 44 -12.30 -0.28 -26.34
N PHE A 45 -13.38 0.46 -26.10
CA PHE A 45 -13.60 1.11 -24.80
C PHE A 45 -14.94 0.77 -24.12
N ALA A 46 -15.81 -0.03 -24.75
CA ALA A 46 -17.06 -0.46 -24.11
C ALA A 46 -16.82 -1.21 -22.78
N CYS A 47 -15.71 -1.94 -22.67
CA CYS A 47 -15.31 -2.63 -21.44
C CYS A 47 -14.90 -1.68 -20.30
N ASP A 48 -14.43 -0.47 -20.63
CA ASP A 48 -13.99 0.55 -19.67
C ASP A 48 -15.15 1.44 -19.17
N PHE A 49 -16.35 1.26 -19.73
CA PHE A 49 -17.52 1.99 -19.28
C PHE A 49 -18.06 1.44 -17.95
N PRO A 50 -18.39 2.33 -16.99
CA PRO A 50 -19.18 1.99 -15.81
C PRO A 50 -20.44 1.18 -16.17
N ASP A 51 -20.88 0.33 -15.25
CA ASP A 51 -22.05 -0.55 -15.44
C ASP A 51 -23.31 0.21 -15.87
N GLU A 52 -23.51 1.43 -15.35
CA GLU A 52 -24.62 2.32 -15.73
C GLU A 52 -24.61 2.75 -17.22
N TYR A 53 -23.45 2.67 -17.88
CA TYR A 53 -23.27 3.02 -19.29
C TYR A 53 -23.08 1.80 -20.20
N ARG A 54 -22.88 0.59 -19.66
CA ARG A 54 -22.78 -0.65 -20.44
C ARG A 54 -24.00 -0.98 -21.31
N PRO A 55 -25.25 -0.58 -20.98
CA PRO A 55 -26.39 -0.78 -21.86
C PRO A 55 -26.39 0.10 -23.13
N LEU A 56 -25.40 0.98 -23.32
CA LEU A 56 -25.29 1.81 -24.52
C LEU A 56 -24.98 0.94 -25.75
N SER A 57 -25.75 1.15 -26.83
CA SER A 57 -25.39 0.55 -28.12
C SER A 57 -24.18 1.26 -28.72
N ARG A 58 -23.51 0.59 -29.67
CA ARG A 58 -22.45 1.21 -30.45
C ARG A 58 -22.87 2.55 -31.07
N THR A 59 -24.05 2.58 -31.68
CA THR A 59 -24.64 3.78 -32.27
C THR A 59 -24.81 4.92 -31.26
N ASP A 60 -25.18 4.60 -30.01
CA ASP A 60 -25.32 5.63 -28.98
C ASP A 60 -23.98 6.24 -28.57
N VAL A 61 -22.93 5.42 -28.52
CA VAL A 61 -21.57 5.86 -28.17
C VAL A 61 -20.96 6.68 -29.30
N ASP A 62 -21.05 6.22 -30.55
CA ASP A 62 -20.55 6.94 -31.72
C ASP A 62 -21.23 8.32 -31.82
N ALA A 63 -22.56 8.37 -31.68
CA ALA A 63 -23.31 9.63 -31.67
C ALA A 63 -22.95 10.54 -30.48
N ALA A 64 -22.55 9.98 -29.34
CA ALA A 64 -22.10 10.76 -28.19
C ALA A 64 -20.70 11.34 -28.40
N VAL A 65 -19.79 10.57 -28.99
CA VAL A 65 -18.45 11.02 -29.38
C VAL A 65 -18.55 12.14 -30.42
N GLU A 66 -19.36 11.97 -31.47
CA GLU A 66 -19.62 13.01 -32.47
C GLU A 66 -20.16 14.29 -31.84
N CYS A 67 -21.14 14.16 -30.95
CA CYS A 67 -21.69 15.30 -30.23
C CYS A 67 -20.65 15.99 -29.34
N PHE A 68 -19.78 15.20 -28.70
CA PHE A 68 -18.69 15.71 -27.87
C PHE A 68 -17.69 16.51 -28.71
N LEU A 69 -17.22 15.94 -29.82
CA LEU A 69 -16.24 16.57 -30.73
C LEU A 69 -16.79 17.81 -31.42
N ALA A 70 -18.09 17.85 -31.70
CA ALA A 70 -18.75 19.05 -32.23
C ALA A 70 -18.73 20.22 -31.22
N GLY A 71 -18.83 19.92 -29.92
CA GLY A 71 -18.81 20.90 -28.83
C GLY A 71 -17.43 21.22 -28.25
N HIS A 72 -16.44 20.34 -28.45
CA HIS A 72 -15.10 20.45 -27.87
C HIS A 72 -14.05 20.24 -28.98
N LYS A 73 -13.67 21.34 -29.64
CA LYS A 73 -12.88 21.29 -30.88
C LYS A 73 -11.38 21.20 -30.64
N THR A 74 -10.92 21.63 -29.47
CA THR A 74 -9.49 21.73 -29.15
C THR A 74 -9.09 20.75 -28.05
N LEU A 75 -7.80 20.42 -27.98
CA LEU A 75 -7.27 19.61 -26.87
C LEU A 75 -7.56 20.27 -25.51
N VAL A 76 -7.52 21.60 -25.47
CA VAL A 76 -7.85 22.39 -24.28
C VAL A 76 -9.28 22.13 -23.82
N ASP A 77 -10.26 22.07 -24.74
CA ASP A 77 -11.65 21.79 -24.40
C ASP A 77 -11.82 20.38 -23.81
N TRP A 78 -11.03 19.41 -24.29
CA TRP A 78 -11.08 18.03 -23.79
C TRP A 78 -10.57 17.95 -22.35
N TYR A 79 -9.40 18.54 -22.07
CA TYR A 79 -8.85 18.55 -20.72
C TYR A 79 -9.68 19.41 -19.76
N ARG A 80 -10.25 20.54 -20.22
CA ARG A 80 -11.21 21.33 -19.43
C ARG A 80 -12.39 20.48 -19.00
N THR A 81 -12.90 19.62 -19.88
CA THR A 81 -14.03 18.74 -19.56
C THR A 81 -13.71 17.82 -18.39
N LEU A 82 -12.47 17.31 -18.28
CA LEU A 82 -12.06 16.45 -17.16
C LEU A 82 -12.23 17.12 -15.79
N ILE A 83 -11.91 18.41 -15.69
CA ILE A 83 -11.92 19.19 -14.44
C ILE A 83 -13.14 20.12 -14.31
N ALA A 84 -14.02 20.19 -15.30
CA ALA A 84 -15.18 21.08 -15.31
C ALA A 84 -16.21 20.69 -14.24
N PRO A 85 -16.84 21.62 -13.51
CA PRO A 85 -17.92 21.32 -12.55
C PRO A 85 -19.14 20.62 -13.20
N PRO A 86 -19.98 19.90 -12.42
CA PRO A 86 -19.90 19.63 -10.98
C PRO A 86 -18.93 18.49 -10.66
N GLY A 87 -18.23 18.58 -9.53
CA GLY A 87 -17.45 17.45 -8.97
C GLY A 87 -15.94 17.68 -8.82
N ILE A 88 -15.34 18.63 -9.55
CA ILE A 88 -13.98 19.10 -9.27
C ILE A 88 -14.04 20.63 -9.27
N VAL A 89 -13.73 21.21 -8.12
CA VAL A 89 -13.62 22.66 -7.94
C VAL A 89 -12.25 22.93 -7.35
N ILE A 90 -11.43 23.65 -8.12
CA ILE A 90 -10.08 24.02 -7.74
C ILE A 90 -10.12 25.47 -7.27
N GLU A 91 -9.59 25.73 -6.09
CA GLU A 91 -9.35 27.07 -5.56
C GLU A 91 -7.84 27.32 -5.52
N TRP A 92 -7.44 28.57 -5.76
CA TRP A 92 -6.05 28.99 -5.68
C TRP A 92 -5.87 29.99 -4.55
N ARG A 93 -5.05 29.65 -3.57
CA ARG A 93 -4.69 30.55 -2.47
C ARG A 93 -3.17 30.59 -2.35
N ASN A 94 -2.58 31.78 -2.36
CA ASN A 94 -1.13 31.95 -2.36
C ASN A 94 -0.43 31.08 -3.43
N ARG A 95 -1.07 30.97 -4.60
CA ARG A 95 -0.65 30.12 -5.75
C ARG A 95 -0.46 28.63 -5.42
N GLN A 96 -1.14 28.14 -4.38
CA GLN A 96 -1.31 26.72 -4.10
C GLN A 96 -2.72 26.29 -4.52
N PRO A 97 -2.86 25.16 -5.25
CA PRO A 97 -4.16 24.60 -5.57
C PRO A 97 -4.75 23.88 -4.37
N LEU A 98 -6.04 24.11 -4.16
CA LEU A 98 -6.85 23.57 -3.08
C LEU A 98 -8.14 22.99 -3.66
N ILE A 99 -8.66 21.94 -3.04
CA ILE A 99 -9.97 21.37 -3.37
C ILE A 99 -10.81 21.22 -2.10
N SER A 100 -12.13 21.25 -2.20
CA SER A 100 -12.99 20.95 -1.03
C SER A 100 -13.03 19.43 -0.74
N PRO A 101 -13.40 19.01 0.49
CA PRO A 101 -13.57 17.58 0.79
C PRO A 101 -14.52 16.87 -0.18
N ALA A 102 -15.58 17.56 -0.65
CA ALA A 102 -16.52 17.01 -1.62
C ALA A 102 -15.89 16.67 -3.00
N CYS A 103 -14.72 17.24 -3.31
CA CYS A 103 -14.01 16.97 -4.56
C CYS A 103 -12.98 15.84 -4.46
N ILE A 104 -12.61 15.39 -3.25
CA ILE A 104 -11.46 14.49 -3.06
C ILE A 104 -11.62 13.17 -3.81
N VAL A 105 -12.84 12.63 -3.83
CA VAL A 105 -13.17 11.34 -4.48
C VAL A 105 -13.01 11.45 -6.00
N ALA A 106 -13.58 12.50 -6.59
CA ALA A 106 -13.49 12.74 -8.03
C ALA A 106 -12.04 13.05 -8.44
N TRP A 107 -11.34 13.82 -7.62
CA TRP A 107 -9.92 14.15 -7.83
C TRP A 107 -9.03 12.92 -7.81
N GLU A 108 -9.14 12.06 -6.79
CA GLU A 108 -8.35 10.84 -6.70
C GLU A 108 -8.59 9.90 -7.89
N ARG A 109 -9.85 9.69 -8.28
CA ARG A 109 -10.21 8.87 -9.44
C ARG A 109 -9.59 9.40 -10.74
N LEU A 110 -9.58 10.73 -10.91
CA LEU A 110 -8.98 11.36 -12.08
C LEU A 110 -7.45 11.19 -12.05
N CYS A 111 -6.82 11.47 -10.92
CA CYS A 111 -5.38 11.38 -10.76
C CYS A 111 -4.84 9.94 -10.84
N THR A 112 -5.62 8.90 -10.60
CA THR A 112 -5.18 7.53 -10.90
C THR A 112 -4.75 7.36 -12.37
N THR A 113 -5.33 8.14 -13.28
CA THR A 113 -5.05 8.05 -14.71
C THR A 113 -4.21 9.21 -15.25
N PHE A 114 -4.51 10.43 -14.80
CA PHE A 114 -3.92 11.66 -15.34
C PHE A 114 -2.90 12.28 -14.40
N ASP A 115 -1.87 12.90 -14.98
CA ASP A 115 -0.90 13.69 -14.23
C ASP A 115 -1.56 14.93 -13.57
N PRO A 116 -1.52 15.07 -12.23
CA PRO A 116 -2.14 16.20 -11.54
C PRO A 116 -1.60 17.56 -11.99
N ASP A 117 -0.29 17.67 -12.23
CA ASP A 117 0.34 18.94 -12.59
C ASP A 117 -0.12 19.41 -13.99
N SER A 118 -0.34 18.49 -14.93
CA SER A 118 -0.93 18.81 -16.25
C SER A 118 -2.32 19.43 -16.16
N LEU A 119 -3.17 18.94 -15.25
CA LEU A 119 -4.55 19.42 -15.05
C LEU A 119 -4.57 20.77 -14.33
N LEU A 120 -3.76 20.90 -13.28
CA LEU A 120 -3.69 22.12 -12.47
C LEU A 120 -3.04 23.27 -13.22
N THR A 121 -2.01 23.02 -14.03
CA THR A 121 -1.40 24.07 -14.86
C THR A 121 -2.35 24.57 -15.95
N LEU A 122 -3.25 23.71 -16.46
CA LEU A 122 -4.32 24.13 -17.35
C LEU A 122 -5.33 25.04 -16.62
N ASP A 123 -5.84 24.63 -15.46
CA ASP A 123 -6.78 25.45 -14.67
C ASP A 123 -6.16 26.81 -14.29
N LEU A 124 -4.87 26.82 -13.96
CA LEU A 124 -4.13 28.05 -13.67
C LEU A 124 -3.99 28.95 -14.91
N ALA A 125 -3.64 28.39 -16.07
CA ALA A 125 -3.63 29.11 -17.36
C ALA A 125 -5.01 29.67 -17.71
N ASP A 126 -6.08 29.02 -17.21
CA ASP A 126 -7.43 29.45 -17.47
C ASP A 126 -7.86 30.68 -16.68
N ARG A 127 -7.44 30.75 -15.42
CA ARG A 127 -7.83 31.80 -14.48
C ARG A 127 -6.94 33.03 -14.55
N PHE A 128 -5.68 32.88 -14.93
CA PHE A 128 -4.71 33.96 -14.91
C PHE A 128 -4.15 34.21 -16.31
N SER A 129 -4.37 35.42 -16.84
CA SER A 129 -3.67 35.92 -18.02
C SER A 129 -2.22 36.22 -17.63
N LEU A 130 -1.32 35.26 -17.81
CA LEU A 130 0.11 35.46 -17.54
C LEU A 130 0.68 36.45 -18.55
N GLY A 131 0.65 37.73 -18.20
CA GLY A 131 1.46 38.75 -18.86
C GLY A 131 2.93 38.37 -18.75
N ALA A 132 3.69 38.58 -19.82
CA ALA A 132 5.05 38.07 -20.02
C ALA A 132 6.13 38.65 -19.09
N ARG A 133 5.97 38.61 -17.76
CA ARG A 133 7.02 38.94 -16.79
C ARG A 133 7.53 37.67 -16.13
N HIS A 134 8.78 37.34 -16.43
CA HIS A 134 9.52 36.18 -15.90
C HIS A 134 9.47 36.07 -14.36
N GLY A 135 9.29 37.17 -13.62
CA GLY A 135 9.23 37.18 -12.15
C GLY A 135 7.94 36.65 -11.51
N GLN A 136 6.87 36.34 -12.27
CA GLN A 136 5.63 35.77 -11.71
C GLN A 136 5.69 34.23 -11.54
N LEU A 137 6.68 33.57 -12.12
CA LEU A 137 6.85 32.11 -12.04
C LEU A 137 7.66 31.65 -10.82
N ASP A 138 8.42 32.56 -10.19
CA ASP A 138 9.16 32.29 -8.95
C ASP A 138 8.23 32.10 -7.73
N GLU A 139 6.97 32.52 -7.84
CA GLU A 139 5.96 32.34 -6.78
C GLU A 139 5.27 30.95 -6.79
N LEU A 140 5.61 30.05 -7.74
CA LEU A 140 5.15 28.64 -7.71
C LEU A 140 5.88 27.79 -6.65
N ASN A 141 6.77 28.41 -5.85
CA ASN A 141 7.58 27.74 -4.83
C ASN A 141 6.75 27.00 -3.77
N ASN A 142 5.54 27.46 -3.48
CA ASN A 142 4.66 26.86 -2.46
C ASN A 142 3.76 25.73 -2.99
N TRP A 143 3.87 25.36 -4.26
CA TRP A 143 3.01 24.34 -4.85
C TRP A 143 3.49 22.92 -4.47
N ARG A 144 2.73 22.28 -3.58
CA ARG A 144 2.92 20.90 -3.13
C ARG A 144 2.86 19.85 -4.25
N THR A 145 3.36 18.66 -3.97
CA THR A 145 3.30 17.50 -4.86
C THR A 145 1.87 17.01 -5.05
N VAL A 146 1.10 17.00 -3.96
CA VAL A 146 -0.31 16.60 -3.94
C VAL A 146 -1.16 17.81 -3.59
N VAL A 147 -2.34 17.89 -4.23
CA VAL A 147 -3.31 18.95 -3.95
C VAL A 147 -3.79 18.82 -2.51
N ARG A 148 -3.95 19.94 -1.81
CA ARG A 148 -4.43 19.93 -0.43
C ARG A 148 -5.95 20.11 -0.40
N VAL A 149 -6.59 19.49 0.57
CA VAL A 149 -7.99 19.76 0.88
C VAL A 149 -8.13 21.04 1.73
N GLN A 150 -9.04 21.92 1.33
CA GLN A 150 -9.42 23.12 2.06
C GLN A 150 -10.65 22.85 2.91
N ASP A 151 -10.43 22.72 4.21
CA ASP A 151 -11.47 22.59 5.23
C ASP A 151 -10.96 23.20 6.54
N HIS A 152 -11.67 24.17 7.08
CA HIS A 152 -11.22 24.93 8.25
C HIS A 152 -11.16 24.05 9.51
N GLU A 153 -12.13 23.17 9.69
CA GLU A 153 -12.25 22.31 10.86
C GLU A 153 -11.23 21.18 10.82
N LEU A 154 -11.03 20.52 9.67
CA LEU A 154 -9.94 19.55 9.48
C LEU A 154 -8.59 20.21 9.70
N ALA A 155 -8.37 21.42 9.17
CA ALA A 155 -7.13 22.16 9.41
C ALA A 155 -6.92 22.47 10.90
N ALA A 156 -7.98 22.73 11.67
CA ALA A 156 -7.89 22.90 13.12
C ALA A 156 -7.52 21.60 13.84
N LEU A 157 -8.06 20.45 13.40
CA LEU A 157 -7.67 19.13 13.91
C LEU A 157 -6.19 18.83 13.61
N TRP A 158 -5.76 19.03 12.37
CA TRP A 158 -4.41 18.73 11.91
C TRP A 158 -3.35 19.53 12.68
N ARG A 159 -3.59 20.81 13.00
CA ARG A 159 -2.67 21.65 13.78
C ARG A 159 -2.34 21.09 15.17
N ARG A 160 -3.17 20.18 15.69
CA ARG A 160 -2.92 19.45 16.96
C ARG A 160 -1.91 18.29 16.80
N GLY A 161 -1.45 18.03 15.58
CA GLY A 161 -0.49 17.01 15.22
C GLY A 161 -1.14 15.81 14.51
N LEU A 162 -0.51 15.37 13.42
CA LEU A 162 -0.86 14.19 12.65
C LEU A 162 0.23 13.10 12.77
N SER A 163 -0.19 11.85 12.57
CA SER A 163 0.67 10.69 12.44
C SER A 163 0.44 9.98 11.12
N ASP A 164 1.49 9.38 10.57
CA ASP A 164 1.39 8.40 9.48
C ASP A 164 2.31 7.22 9.83
N LEU A 165 1.71 6.13 10.29
CA LEU A 165 2.40 5.01 10.93
C LEU A 165 2.49 3.77 10.04
N HIS A 166 1.89 3.84 8.84
CA HIS A 166 1.83 2.72 7.91
C HIS A 166 2.37 3.24 6.57
N ILE A 167 3.69 3.37 6.41
CA ILE A 167 4.29 3.86 5.15
C ILE A 167 5.35 2.91 4.61
N HIS A 168 5.18 2.39 3.40
CA HIS A 168 6.24 1.63 2.73
C HIS A 168 7.27 2.55 2.06
N VAL A 169 8.55 2.42 2.43
CA VAL A 169 9.66 3.24 1.87
C VAL A 169 9.80 3.14 0.35
N SER A 170 9.31 2.08 -0.26
CA SER A 170 9.22 1.98 -1.73
C SER A 170 8.04 2.76 -2.33
N GLY A 171 6.95 2.89 -1.57
CA GLY A 171 5.68 3.46 -1.96
C GLY A 171 5.65 4.97 -1.81
N VAL A 172 6.69 5.56 -1.21
CA VAL A 172 6.87 7.02 -1.09
C VAL A 172 7.34 7.69 -2.37
N ARG A 173 7.89 6.95 -3.35
CA ARG A 173 8.38 7.59 -4.58
C ARG A 173 7.22 8.10 -5.40
N VAL A 174 7.23 9.40 -5.64
CA VAL A 174 6.22 10.12 -6.40
C VAL A 174 6.40 9.87 -7.90
N PRO A 175 5.36 9.43 -8.63
CA PRO A 175 5.42 9.19 -10.08
C PRO A 175 5.91 10.39 -10.90
N GLN A 176 5.50 11.61 -10.54
CA GLN A 176 5.91 12.86 -11.19
C GLN A 176 7.44 12.98 -11.26
N LEU A 177 8.14 12.67 -10.16
CA LEU A 177 9.60 12.74 -10.09
C LEU A 177 10.26 11.60 -10.88
N ALA A 178 9.77 10.39 -10.71
CA ALA A 178 10.27 9.22 -11.42
C ALA A 178 10.15 9.37 -12.96
N TRP A 179 9.10 10.05 -13.43
CA TRP A 179 8.93 10.40 -14.84
C TRP A 179 10.06 11.31 -15.36
N HIS A 180 10.45 12.34 -14.59
CA HIS A 180 11.52 13.26 -15.00
C HIS A 180 12.86 12.57 -15.17
N GLU A 181 13.24 11.74 -14.21
CA GLU A 181 14.49 10.99 -14.25
C GLU A 181 14.53 10.03 -15.44
N LEU A 182 13.39 9.40 -15.75
CA LEU A 182 13.25 8.52 -16.90
C LEU A 182 13.41 9.26 -18.22
N VAL A 183 12.64 10.34 -18.42
CA VAL A 183 12.64 11.14 -19.64
C VAL A 183 14.02 11.73 -19.87
N GLN A 184 14.71 12.19 -18.83
CA GLN A 184 16.04 12.81 -18.93
C GLN A 184 17.19 11.79 -19.02
N LYS A 185 16.87 10.51 -19.17
CA LYS A 185 17.82 9.39 -19.25
C LYS A 185 18.75 9.24 -18.04
N ALA A 186 18.31 9.68 -16.87
CA ALA A 186 19.05 9.51 -15.61
C ALA A 186 18.91 8.08 -15.03
N VAL A 187 17.96 7.27 -15.52
CA VAL A 187 17.66 5.92 -15.01
C VAL A 187 17.67 4.87 -16.15
N PRO A 188 18.11 3.62 -15.89
CA PRO A 188 18.09 2.53 -16.87
C PRO A 188 16.68 2.17 -17.38
N ILE A 189 16.58 1.82 -18.66
CA ILE A 189 15.32 1.49 -19.34
C ILE A 189 14.64 0.22 -18.82
N ASP A 190 15.41 -0.69 -18.21
CA ASP A 190 14.91 -1.99 -17.77
C ASP A 190 13.75 -1.89 -16.77
N THR A 191 13.71 -0.82 -15.98
CA THR A 191 12.59 -0.49 -15.08
C THR A 191 11.26 -0.46 -15.84
N PHE A 192 11.27 0.10 -17.06
CA PHE A 192 10.08 0.25 -17.90
C PHE A 192 9.81 -0.98 -18.77
N ARG A 193 10.84 -1.73 -19.18
CA ARG A 193 10.66 -3.04 -19.85
C ARG A 193 10.00 -4.06 -18.94
N VAL A 194 10.30 -4.02 -17.64
CA VAL A 194 9.56 -4.79 -16.64
C VAL A 194 8.10 -4.34 -16.68
N LEU A 195 7.80 -3.03 -16.60
CA LEU A 195 6.45 -2.45 -16.68
C LEU A 195 5.67 -2.93 -17.92
N ALA A 196 6.31 -2.93 -19.09
CA ALA A 196 5.79 -3.43 -20.38
C ALA A 196 5.12 -4.79 -20.27
N LYS A 197 5.84 -5.74 -19.66
CA LYS A 197 5.47 -7.15 -19.63
C LYS A 197 4.17 -7.44 -18.89
N ILE A 198 3.78 -6.63 -17.90
CA ILE A 198 2.49 -6.83 -17.19
C ILE A 198 1.33 -6.29 -17.99
N TYR A 199 1.54 -5.23 -18.76
CA TYR A 199 0.50 -4.67 -19.61
C TYR A 199 0.54 -5.28 -21.00
N GLU A 200 1.19 -6.44 -21.13
CA GLU A 200 1.31 -7.22 -22.36
C GLU A 200 1.79 -6.38 -23.57
N LYS A 201 2.60 -5.34 -23.28
CA LYS A 201 3.13 -4.40 -24.27
C LYS A 201 4.55 -4.82 -24.67
N ASP A 202 4.91 -4.67 -25.95
CA ASP A 202 6.27 -4.93 -26.43
C ASP A 202 7.23 -3.94 -25.77
N GLY A 203 8.34 -4.44 -25.22
CA GLY A 203 9.37 -3.62 -24.59
C GLY A 203 10.01 -2.60 -25.56
N ARG A 204 9.96 -2.86 -26.88
CA ARG A 204 10.42 -1.93 -27.93
C ARG A 204 9.52 -0.71 -28.07
N ASP A 205 8.19 -0.87 -27.89
CA ASP A 205 7.26 0.26 -27.94
C ASP A 205 7.54 1.25 -26.81
N ILE A 206 7.96 0.75 -25.65
CA ILE A 206 8.28 1.58 -24.49
C ILE A 206 9.59 2.37 -24.67
N GLU A 207 10.56 1.78 -25.34
CA GLU A 207 11.80 2.47 -25.69
C GLU A 207 11.52 3.61 -26.66
N ARG A 208 10.72 3.34 -27.69
CA ARG A 208 10.19 4.37 -28.60
C ARG A 208 9.44 5.47 -27.83
N ASP A 209 8.50 5.10 -26.96
CA ASP A 209 7.69 6.05 -26.20
C ASP A 209 8.55 6.96 -25.31
N ARG A 210 9.58 6.42 -24.66
CA ARG A 210 10.52 7.20 -23.85
C ARG A 210 11.32 8.18 -24.70
N GLU A 211 11.83 7.73 -25.84
CA GLU A 211 12.59 8.60 -26.75
C GLU A 211 11.72 9.69 -27.33
N GLU A 212 10.48 9.36 -27.70
CA GLU A 212 9.50 10.32 -28.20
C GLU A 212 9.13 11.33 -27.10
N ALA A 213 8.83 10.89 -25.88
CA ALA A 213 8.60 11.78 -24.75
C ALA A 213 9.79 12.72 -24.48
N ASN A 214 11.03 12.23 -24.59
CA ASN A 214 12.24 13.05 -24.46
C ASN A 214 12.37 14.08 -25.59
N ARG A 215 12.12 13.68 -26.84
CA ARG A 215 12.09 14.59 -28.00
C ARG A 215 11.05 15.67 -27.80
N GLN A 216 9.82 15.31 -27.49
CA GLN A 216 8.72 16.26 -27.31
C GLN A 216 8.96 17.20 -26.12
N TRP A 217 9.52 16.70 -25.02
CA TRP A 217 9.99 17.53 -23.92
C TRP A 217 11.05 18.56 -24.34
N ALA A 218 12.02 18.16 -25.15
CA ALA A 218 13.03 19.08 -25.67
C ALA A 218 12.42 20.13 -26.62
N THR A 219 11.52 19.72 -27.51
CA THR A 219 10.78 20.60 -28.43
C THR A 219 9.95 21.64 -27.68
N LEU A 220 9.15 21.20 -26.71
CA LEU A 220 8.34 22.09 -25.87
C LEU A 220 9.20 23.14 -25.16
N ARG A 221 10.34 22.73 -24.57
CA ARG A 221 11.27 23.67 -23.91
C ARG A 221 11.84 24.70 -24.87
N SER A 222 12.27 24.26 -26.04
CA SER A 222 12.79 25.13 -27.11
C SER A 222 11.74 26.17 -27.52
N HIS A 223 10.50 25.73 -27.78
CA HIS A 223 9.42 26.62 -28.19
C HIS A 223 8.92 27.54 -27.06
N ALA A 224 9.04 27.11 -25.80
CA ALA A 224 8.67 27.91 -24.64
C ALA A 224 9.73 28.96 -24.24
N GLY A 225 10.91 28.96 -24.87
CA GLY A 225 12.01 29.87 -24.55
C GLY A 225 12.66 29.61 -23.18
N LEU A 226 12.54 28.38 -22.66
CA LEU A 226 13.14 27.99 -21.38
C LEU A 226 14.57 27.49 -21.62
N ALA A 227 15.54 28.00 -20.85
CA ALA A 227 16.93 27.58 -20.93
C ALA A 227 17.09 26.06 -20.72
N ALA A 228 18.11 25.46 -21.34
CA ALA A 228 18.42 24.04 -21.17
C ALA A 228 18.53 23.70 -19.67
N ALA A 229 17.84 22.63 -19.24
CA ALA A 229 18.03 22.14 -17.87
C ALA A 229 19.50 21.75 -17.70
N ASN A 230 20.21 22.38 -16.76
CA ASN A 230 21.61 22.06 -16.50
C ASN A 230 21.72 20.54 -16.18
N PRO A 231 22.41 19.73 -17.00
CA PRO A 231 22.60 18.30 -16.76
C PRO A 231 23.23 18.01 -15.40
N ASP A 232 23.99 18.96 -14.85
CA ASP A 232 24.66 18.83 -13.56
C ASP A 232 23.68 18.84 -12.37
N LEU A 233 22.48 19.41 -12.52
CA LEU A 233 21.42 19.30 -11.49
C LEU A 233 21.00 17.83 -11.29
N LEU A 234 21.03 17.01 -12.34
CA LEU A 234 20.71 15.57 -12.25
C LEU A 234 21.90 14.72 -11.78
N ARG A 235 23.11 15.29 -11.79
CA ARG A 235 24.37 14.59 -11.53
C ARG A 235 25.06 15.03 -10.24
N SER A 236 24.45 15.91 -9.44
CA SER A 236 25.05 16.46 -8.23
C SER A 236 25.66 15.35 -7.35
N THR A 237 27.00 15.35 -7.29
CA THR A 237 27.84 14.49 -6.46
C THR A 237 28.22 15.16 -5.12
N THR A 238 27.78 16.39 -4.88
CA THR A 238 28.11 17.18 -3.69
C THR A 238 27.07 17.01 -2.59
N ASP A 239 27.39 17.43 -1.37
CA ASP A 239 26.55 17.42 -0.16
C ASP A 239 25.15 18.06 -0.30
N GLU A 240 24.80 18.58 -1.48
CA GLU A 240 23.55 19.24 -1.85
C GLU A 240 22.66 18.41 -2.81
N TRP A 241 22.48 17.11 -2.56
CA TRP A 241 21.52 16.26 -3.31
C TRP A 241 20.05 16.73 -3.18
N TRP A 242 19.78 17.73 -2.35
CA TRP A 242 18.46 18.23 -1.97
C TRP A 242 17.88 19.34 -2.89
N ARG A 243 18.72 20.15 -3.55
CA ARG A 243 18.29 21.27 -4.45
C ARG A 243 17.67 20.87 -5.80
N PRO A 244 18.02 19.72 -6.42
CA PRO A 244 17.59 19.48 -7.81
C PRO A 244 16.11 19.16 -8.05
N LEU A 245 15.40 18.51 -7.12
CA LEU A 245 14.12 17.85 -7.43
C LEU A 245 12.92 18.79 -7.48
N ASP A 246 12.76 19.68 -6.50
CA ASP A 246 11.71 20.71 -6.55
C ASP A 246 11.93 21.65 -7.74
N ALA A 247 13.19 21.92 -8.08
CA ALA A 247 13.53 22.69 -9.28
C ALA A 247 13.09 21.98 -10.58
N LEU A 248 13.19 20.64 -10.66
CA LEU A 248 12.71 19.89 -11.83
C LEU A 248 11.19 19.98 -11.98
N ARG A 249 10.44 19.74 -10.90
CA ARG A 249 8.96 19.88 -10.91
C ARG A 249 8.52 21.30 -11.23
N ARG A 250 9.15 22.32 -10.62
CA ARG A 250 8.86 23.73 -10.91
C ARG A 250 9.06 24.05 -12.39
N ARG A 251 10.17 23.59 -12.99
CA ARG A 251 10.43 23.79 -14.43
C ARG A 251 9.40 23.10 -15.31
N GLU A 252 8.95 21.90 -14.95
CA GLU A 252 7.85 21.24 -15.66
C GLU A 252 6.57 22.06 -15.60
N ARG A 253 6.18 22.50 -14.41
CA ARG A 253 4.96 23.30 -14.25
C ARG A 253 5.01 24.59 -15.06
N GLN A 254 6.15 25.28 -15.05
CA GLN A 254 6.39 26.47 -15.88
C GLN A 254 6.24 26.14 -17.37
N LEU A 255 6.79 25.02 -17.82
CA LEU A 255 6.69 24.57 -19.21
C LEU A 255 5.24 24.28 -19.59
N LEU A 256 4.53 23.47 -18.80
CA LEU A 256 3.14 23.09 -19.03
C LEU A 256 2.23 24.33 -19.04
N LEU A 257 2.40 25.23 -18.08
CA LEU A 257 1.65 26.49 -17.98
C LEU A 257 1.86 27.37 -19.21
N LYS A 258 3.09 27.48 -19.70
CA LYS A 258 3.42 28.23 -20.93
C LYS A 258 2.82 27.57 -22.16
N ALA A 259 2.92 26.24 -22.27
CA ALA A 259 2.36 25.48 -23.38
C ALA A 259 0.84 25.64 -23.44
N TRP A 260 0.14 25.44 -22.31
CA TRP A 260 -1.31 25.64 -22.21
C TRP A 260 -1.71 27.07 -22.58
N SER A 261 -1.00 28.07 -22.08
CA SER A 261 -1.27 29.48 -22.41
C SER A 261 -1.11 29.78 -23.90
N THR A 262 -0.09 29.21 -24.55
CA THR A 262 0.15 29.38 -25.99
C THR A 262 -0.94 28.73 -26.83
N VAL A 263 -1.32 27.49 -26.50
CA VAL A 263 -2.39 26.76 -27.20
C VAL A 263 -3.73 27.46 -27.04
N LYS A 264 -4.10 27.82 -25.79
CA LYS A 264 -5.34 28.53 -25.48
C LYS A 264 -5.48 29.86 -26.22
N ASN A 265 -4.42 30.66 -26.26
CA ASN A 265 -4.48 32.00 -26.85
C ASN A 265 -4.23 32.01 -28.36
N GLY A 266 -4.03 30.85 -29.00
CA GLY A 266 -3.75 30.75 -30.44
C GLY A 266 -2.48 31.49 -30.86
N ALA A 267 -1.46 31.57 -30.00
CA ALA A 267 -0.24 32.33 -30.28
C ALA A 267 0.57 31.70 -31.45
N PRO A 268 1.61 32.36 -31.97
CA PRO A 268 2.44 31.79 -33.03
C PRO A 268 2.96 30.38 -32.67
N ARG A 269 2.91 29.45 -33.62
CA ARG A 269 3.28 28.03 -33.46
C ARG A 269 2.39 27.23 -32.49
N HIS A 270 1.19 27.72 -32.13
CA HIS A 270 0.28 26.98 -31.24
C HIS A 270 0.01 25.55 -31.71
N ALA A 271 -0.20 25.31 -33.01
CA ALA A 271 -0.47 23.97 -33.54
C ALA A 271 0.71 23.00 -33.35
N GLU A 272 1.95 23.48 -33.49
CA GLU A 272 3.16 22.68 -33.24
C GLU A 272 3.29 22.37 -31.74
N ILE A 273 3.04 23.37 -30.88
CA ILE A 273 3.10 23.22 -29.42
C ILE A 273 1.99 22.30 -28.93
N GLU A 274 0.77 22.41 -29.46
CA GLU A 274 -0.37 21.55 -29.12
C GLU A 274 -0.05 20.09 -29.46
N ARG A 275 0.50 19.83 -30.66
CA ARG A 275 0.92 18.48 -31.05
C ARG A 275 1.99 17.92 -30.12
N SER A 276 3.05 18.69 -29.85
CA SER A 276 4.12 18.25 -28.93
C SER A 276 3.62 18.04 -27.50
N LEU A 277 2.70 18.88 -27.03
CA LEU A 277 2.10 18.79 -25.71
C LEU A 277 1.24 17.53 -25.59
N ASP A 278 0.39 17.25 -26.58
CA ASP A 278 -0.47 16.07 -26.60
C ASP A 278 0.35 14.78 -26.58
N LEU A 279 1.39 14.69 -27.43
CA LEU A 279 2.30 13.54 -27.48
C LEU A 279 3.02 13.34 -26.13
N TYR A 280 3.56 14.42 -25.56
CA TYR A 280 4.25 14.37 -24.27
C TYR A 280 3.32 13.88 -23.14
N LEU A 281 2.14 14.49 -23.03
CA LEU A 281 1.15 14.13 -22.02
C LEU A 281 0.61 12.71 -22.21
N SER A 282 0.40 12.27 -23.45
CA SER A 282 -0.05 10.91 -23.75
C SER A 282 0.92 9.86 -23.21
N HIS A 283 2.24 10.04 -23.45
CA HIS A 283 3.25 9.15 -22.88
C HIS A 283 3.31 9.24 -21.35
N LYS A 284 3.16 10.43 -20.76
CA LYS A 284 3.14 10.63 -19.31
C LYS A 284 1.92 9.96 -18.66
N HIS A 285 0.72 10.11 -19.21
CA HIS A 285 -0.50 9.46 -18.72
C HIS A 285 -0.44 7.94 -18.86
N ARG A 286 0.13 7.43 -19.96
CA ARG A 286 0.46 5.99 -20.08
C ARG A 286 1.36 5.55 -18.94
N TYR A 287 2.44 6.28 -18.66
CA TYR A 287 3.30 5.98 -17.51
C TYR A 287 2.54 5.98 -16.18
N PHE A 288 1.67 6.96 -15.93
CA PHE A 288 0.91 7.07 -14.68
C PHE A 288 -0.04 5.88 -14.51
N ARG A 289 -0.75 5.47 -15.57
CA ARG A 289 -1.55 4.24 -15.58
C ARG A 289 -0.73 3.00 -15.25
N LEU A 290 0.53 2.93 -15.69
CA LEU A 290 1.41 1.78 -15.44
C LEU A 290 1.87 1.67 -13.97
N VAL A 291 2.12 2.81 -13.32
CA VAL A 291 2.75 2.87 -11.99
C VAL A 291 1.78 3.14 -10.84
N ARG A 292 0.60 3.71 -11.11
CA ARG A 292 -0.46 3.89 -10.11
C ARG A 292 -1.35 2.65 -10.08
N GLN A 293 -1.93 2.35 -8.92
CA GLN A 293 -2.95 1.31 -8.83
C GLN A 293 -4.26 1.82 -9.45
N GLY A 294 -4.73 1.14 -10.50
CA GLY A 294 -6.01 1.43 -11.16
C GLY A 294 -7.22 1.15 -10.27
N THR A 295 -8.34 1.82 -10.53
CA THR A 295 -9.67 1.43 -10.03
C THR A 295 -10.36 0.54 -11.07
N PHE A 296 -10.96 -0.58 -10.62
CA PHE A 296 -11.92 -1.47 -11.29
C PHE A 296 -11.89 -1.55 -12.82
N SER A 297 -11.07 -2.48 -13.32
CA SER A 297 -11.34 -3.30 -14.53
C SER A 297 -10.37 -4.49 -14.66
N SER A 298 -9.40 -4.66 -13.75
CA SER A 298 -8.51 -5.84 -13.68
C SER A 298 -8.50 -6.46 -12.27
N PRO A 299 -8.20 -7.78 -12.12
CA PRO A 299 -8.27 -8.47 -10.83
C PRO A 299 -7.34 -7.83 -9.78
N PRO A 300 -7.67 -7.93 -8.50
CA PRO A 300 -7.03 -7.15 -7.45
C PRO A 300 -5.56 -7.52 -7.27
N GLY A 301 -4.78 -6.50 -6.88
CA GLY A 301 -3.79 -6.71 -5.84
C GLY A 301 -2.50 -5.92 -5.97
N LEU A 302 -1.95 -5.64 -4.80
CA LEU A 302 -0.54 -5.37 -4.52
C LEU A 302 0.45 -6.23 -5.34
N ARG A 303 0.03 -7.39 -5.87
CA ARG A 303 0.85 -8.35 -6.64
C ARG A 303 1.72 -7.74 -7.74
N GLN A 304 1.25 -6.70 -8.43
CA GLN A 304 1.99 -6.10 -9.54
C GLN A 304 2.95 -4.99 -9.10
N PHE A 305 2.59 -4.23 -8.06
CA PHE A 305 3.41 -3.13 -7.57
C PHE A 305 4.57 -3.65 -6.68
N ASP A 306 4.26 -4.60 -5.79
CA ASP A 306 5.22 -5.16 -4.83
C ASP A 306 6.38 -5.92 -5.50
N LYS A 307 6.07 -6.73 -6.53
CA LYS A 307 7.06 -7.52 -7.29
C LYS A 307 7.97 -6.68 -8.19
N ARG A 308 7.65 -5.41 -8.43
CA ARG A 308 8.39 -4.58 -9.39
C ARG A 308 9.23 -3.53 -8.72
N TYR A 309 8.67 -2.84 -7.74
CA TYR A 309 9.39 -1.74 -7.12
C TYR A 309 10.38 -2.23 -6.05
N PHE A 310 10.01 -3.28 -5.30
CA PHE A 310 10.83 -3.75 -4.19
C PHE A 310 11.82 -4.87 -4.54
N SER A 311 11.49 -5.76 -5.50
CA SER A 311 12.40 -6.86 -5.88
C SER A 311 13.36 -6.54 -7.03
N ALA A 312 13.08 -5.52 -7.85
CA ALA A 312 13.93 -5.20 -9.01
C ALA A 312 15.27 -4.54 -8.65
N LEU A 313 15.46 -4.08 -7.41
CA LEU A 313 16.74 -3.52 -6.94
C LEU A 313 17.64 -4.54 -6.22
N LYS A 314 17.21 -5.79 -6.02
CA LYS A 314 18.06 -6.80 -5.34
C LYS A 314 18.31 -8.10 -6.10
N ARG A 315 17.75 -8.33 -7.30
CA ARG A 315 18.03 -9.56 -8.06
C ARG A 315 18.07 -9.35 -9.57
N THR A 316 19.24 -9.00 -10.10
CA THR A 316 19.65 -9.49 -11.43
C THR A 316 21.03 -10.11 -11.31
N SER A 317 21.07 -11.44 -11.21
CA SER A 317 22.25 -12.30 -11.31
C SER A 317 22.75 -12.47 -12.76
N ALA A 318 22.46 -11.51 -13.64
CA ALA A 318 23.14 -11.41 -14.92
C ALA A 318 24.34 -10.47 -14.71
N LYS A 319 25.55 -10.88 -15.11
CA LYS A 319 26.73 -10.01 -15.18
C LYS A 319 26.36 -8.76 -15.99
N ARG A 320 25.99 -7.67 -15.30
CA ARG A 320 25.76 -6.36 -15.91
C ARG A 320 27.10 -5.62 -15.98
N PRO A 321 27.38 -4.88 -17.06
CA PRO A 321 28.45 -3.90 -17.05
C PRO A 321 28.16 -2.91 -15.92
N ALA A 322 29.16 -2.63 -15.09
CA ALA A 322 29.03 -1.74 -13.95
C ALA A 322 28.57 -0.36 -14.42
N VAL A 323 27.31 -0.01 -14.16
CA VAL A 323 26.95 1.40 -14.01
C VAL A 323 27.48 1.80 -12.65
N SER A 324 28.73 2.26 -12.60
CA SER A 324 29.31 2.80 -11.38
C SER A 324 28.64 4.15 -11.08
N TYR A 325 27.57 4.14 -10.31
CA TYR A 325 27.33 5.26 -9.41
C TYR A 325 28.42 5.12 -8.34
N GLY A 326 29.38 6.04 -8.33
CA GLY A 326 30.52 6.00 -7.41
C GLY A 326 30.02 5.78 -5.98
N THR A 327 30.29 4.59 -5.43
CA THR A 327 29.66 4.07 -4.21
C THR A 327 30.09 4.88 -2.99
N SER A 328 29.41 6.00 -2.75
CA SER A 328 29.28 6.56 -1.41
C SER A 328 27.98 6.01 -0.80
N PRO A 329 27.96 5.74 0.51
CA PRO A 329 26.74 5.34 1.25
C PRO A 329 25.55 6.30 1.09
N ARG A 330 25.77 7.50 0.52
CA ARG A 330 24.77 8.54 0.33
C ARG A 330 23.81 8.25 -0.84
N GLN A 331 24.22 7.48 -1.83
CA GLN A 331 23.41 7.21 -3.03
C GLN A 331 22.33 6.13 -2.83
N THR A 332 22.42 5.31 -1.78
CA THR A 332 21.45 4.23 -1.51
C THR A 332 20.19 4.70 -0.79
N LEU A 333 20.22 5.83 -0.08
CA LEU A 333 19.07 6.35 0.69
C LEU A 333 18.38 7.57 0.06
N THR A 334 18.84 8.07 -1.10
CA THR A 334 18.21 9.21 -1.78
C THR A 334 16.70 9.05 -1.96
N PRO A 335 16.17 7.90 -2.44
CA PRO A 335 14.72 7.72 -2.60
C PRO A 335 13.93 7.77 -1.28
N GLU A 336 14.53 7.30 -0.18
CA GLU A 336 13.93 7.36 1.16
C GLU A 336 13.90 8.82 1.66
N GLY A 337 14.99 9.57 1.45
CA GLY A 337 15.06 10.99 1.76
C GLY A 337 14.04 11.83 0.99
N ASP A 338 13.89 11.58 -0.31
CA ASP A 338 12.89 12.25 -1.15
C ASP A 338 11.46 11.94 -0.70
N GLY A 339 11.22 10.67 -0.35
CA GLY A 339 9.96 10.23 0.26
C GLY A 339 9.63 10.96 1.56
N CYS A 340 10.61 11.07 2.47
CA CYS A 340 10.44 11.81 3.72
C CYS A 340 10.09 13.28 3.45
N ARG A 341 10.73 13.93 2.48
CA ARG A 341 10.40 15.32 2.11
C ARG A 341 8.99 15.46 1.58
N TYR A 342 8.58 14.54 0.71
CA TYR A 342 7.21 14.50 0.19
C TYR A 342 6.18 14.40 1.33
N LEU A 343 6.40 13.49 2.29
CA LEU A 343 5.55 13.36 3.47
C LEU A 343 5.55 14.65 4.33
N MET A 344 6.73 15.25 4.52
CA MET A 344 6.93 16.48 5.28
C MET A 344 6.44 17.75 4.56
N GLU A 345 5.91 17.66 3.33
CA GLU A 345 5.12 18.77 2.78
C GLU A 345 3.91 19.07 3.68
N SER A 346 3.43 18.09 4.45
CA SER A 346 2.52 18.32 5.57
C SER A 346 3.21 18.99 6.76
N ASN A 347 2.84 20.25 7.02
CA ASN A 347 3.35 21.01 8.17
C ASN A 347 2.83 20.50 9.53
N ASP A 348 1.81 19.66 9.50
CA ASP A 348 1.06 19.19 10.66
C ASP A 348 1.46 17.76 11.07
N LEU A 349 2.24 17.06 10.23
CA LEU A 349 2.79 15.76 10.51
C LEU A 349 3.85 15.83 11.62
N ARG A 350 3.70 14.97 12.63
CA ARG A 350 4.56 14.91 13.83
C ARG A 350 5.14 13.52 14.08
N ARG A 351 4.56 12.49 13.46
CA ARG A 351 5.00 11.09 13.59
C ARG A 351 5.01 10.43 12.22
N ILE A 352 6.11 9.75 11.91
CA ILE A 352 6.27 8.96 10.69
C ILE A 352 6.83 7.60 11.09
N GLU A 353 6.22 6.51 10.64
CA GLU A 353 6.80 5.17 10.74
C GLU A 353 7.01 4.60 9.33
N LEU A 354 8.27 4.35 8.99
CA LEU A 354 8.71 3.88 7.68
C LEU A 354 9.03 2.39 7.70
N ARG A 355 8.36 1.62 6.83
CA ARG A 355 8.61 0.19 6.64
C ARG A 355 9.82 -0.06 5.74
N ILE A 356 10.82 -0.73 6.29
CA ILE A 356 12.08 -1.08 5.63
C ILE A 356 12.22 -2.58 5.49
N ALA A 357 12.89 -3.03 4.42
CA ALA A 357 13.16 -4.46 4.22
C ALA A 357 14.13 -5.01 5.29
N PRO A 358 14.00 -6.29 5.67
CA PRO A 358 14.94 -6.92 6.59
C PRO A 358 16.36 -7.01 5.99
N ALA A 359 17.35 -6.87 6.86
CA ALA A 359 18.75 -7.08 6.53
C ALA A 359 19.19 -8.53 6.80
N GLU A 360 20.29 -8.97 6.19
CA GLU A 360 20.74 -10.36 6.25
C GLU A 360 21.68 -10.65 7.42
N SER A 361 22.22 -9.60 8.06
CA SER A 361 23.18 -9.73 9.15
C SER A 361 23.09 -8.59 10.17
N ARG A 362 23.68 -8.83 11.36
CA ARG A 362 23.87 -7.81 12.41
C ARG A 362 24.52 -6.53 11.87
N ILE A 363 25.61 -6.69 11.12
CA ILE A 363 26.42 -5.58 10.61
C ILE A 363 25.62 -4.73 9.62
N GLU A 364 24.82 -5.37 8.77
CA GLU A 364 23.96 -4.65 7.82
C GLU A 364 22.87 -3.84 8.54
N TYR A 365 22.22 -4.39 9.56
CA TYR A 365 21.26 -3.63 10.37
C TYR A 365 21.92 -2.41 10.99
N LEU A 366 23.02 -2.60 11.72
CA LEU A 366 23.72 -1.52 12.39
C LEU A 366 24.19 -0.43 11.42
N ARG A 367 24.76 -0.83 10.28
CA ARG A 367 25.17 0.10 9.23
C ARG A 367 23.97 0.88 8.69
N SER A 368 22.89 0.18 8.36
CA SER A 368 21.71 0.78 7.74
C SER A 368 20.97 1.75 8.68
N PHE A 369 20.90 1.44 9.98
CA PHE A 369 20.32 2.35 10.98
C PHE A 369 21.21 3.56 11.28
N LYS A 370 22.54 3.39 11.30
CA LYS A 370 23.48 4.51 11.39
C LYS A 370 23.32 5.48 10.21
N GLU A 371 23.19 4.95 9.00
CA GLU A 371 22.97 5.75 7.79
C GLU A 371 21.65 6.52 7.84
N ARG A 372 20.60 5.94 8.42
CA ARG A 372 19.29 6.60 8.63
C ARG A 372 19.33 7.68 9.71
N GLU A 373 20.06 7.48 10.80
CA GLU A 373 20.30 8.54 11.79
C GLU A 373 20.98 9.74 11.11
N MET A 374 21.99 9.49 10.27
CA MET A 374 22.63 10.54 9.47
C MET A 374 21.68 11.21 8.45
N LEU A 375 20.77 10.44 7.83
CA LEU A 375 19.75 10.99 6.93
C LEU A 375 18.81 11.93 7.67
N ILE A 376 18.32 11.55 8.85
CA ILE A 376 17.43 12.37 9.68
C ILE A 376 18.09 13.70 10.04
N GLU A 377 19.35 13.69 10.49
CA GLU A 377 20.09 14.92 10.82
C GLU A 377 20.29 15.83 9.60
N ARG A 378 20.49 15.24 8.41
CA ARG A 378 20.56 16.00 7.15
C ARG A 378 19.21 16.60 6.76
N LEU A 379 18.11 15.87 6.94
CA LEU A 379 16.77 16.38 6.68
C LEU A 379 16.44 17.56 7.60
N LYS A 380 16.81 17.48 8.88
CA LYS A 380 16.70 18.61 9.82
C LYS A 380 17.51 19.81 9.36
N ALA A 381 18.79 19.61 9.01
CA ALA A 381 19.66 20.68 8.53
C ALA A 381 19.13 21.32 7.23
N ALA A 382 18.59 20.53 6.31
CA ALA A 382 18.00 21.03 5.07
C ALA A 382 16.72 21.84 5.33
N LEU A 383 15.86 21.40 6.25
CA LEU A 383 14.66 22.15 6.65
C LEU A 383 15.02 23.48 7.34
N ASN A 384 16.05 23.47 8.20
CA ASN A 384 16.62 24.66 8.82
C ASN A 384 17.10 25.67 7.77
N ALA A 385 17.86 25.20 6.78
CA ALA A 385 18.31 26.04 5.68
C ALA A 385 17.12 26.62 4.90
N ALA A 386 16.15 25.81 4.48
CA ALA A 386 15.00 26.28 3.69
C ALA A 386 14.19 27.37 4.41
N CYS A 387 13.99 27.26 5.72
CA CYS A 387 13.32 28.30 6.51
C CYS A 387 14.14 29.60 6.59
N ALA A 388 15.46 29.52 6.67
CA ALA A 388 16.34 30.69 6.69
C ALA A 388 16.32 31.48 5.36
N TRP A 389 16.05 30.81 4.22
CA TRP A 389 15.94 31.44 2.90
C TRP A 389 14.54 31.97 2.57
N GLY A 390 13.57 31.91 3.50
CA GLY A 390 12.18 32.32 3.24
C GLY A 390 11.42 31.38 2.28
N GLU A 391 12.00 30.22 1.95
CA GLU A 391 11.39 29.17 1.13
C GLU A 391 10.63 28.12 1.98
N GLY A 392 10.75 28.22 3.30
CA GLY A 392 9.97 27.44 4.27
C GLY A 392 8.81 28.25 4.89
N PRO A 393 7.89 27.62 5.62
CA PRO A 393 6.81 28.34 6.30
C PRO A 393 7.41 29.37 7.26
N PRO A 394 7.00 30.65 7.21
CA PRO A 394 7.57 31.67 8.08
C PRO A 394 7.32 31.29 9.56
N SER A 395 8.36 31.37 10.40
CA SER A 395 8.37 31.14 11.86
C SER A 395 8.31 29.69 12.41
N LEU A 396 9.02 28.73 11.80
CA LEU A 396 9.11 27.38 12.37
C LEU A 396 10.21 27.26 13.45
N ASP A 397 9.82 26.94 14.69
CA ASP A 397 10.68 26.23 15.65
C ASP A 397 10.83 24.78 15.14
N ILE A 398 11.91 24.52 14.41
CA ILE A 398 12.13 23.27 13.69
C ILE A 398 12.34 22.10 14.66
N ASP A 399 12.96 22.35 15.82
CA ASP A 399 13.13 21.33 16.86
C ASP A 399 11.79 20.88 17.44
N ARG A 400 10.77 21.76 17.46
CA ARG A 400 9.41 21.41 17.87
C ARG A 400 8.53 20.83 16.77
N ARG A 401 8.87 21.00 15.49
CA ARG A 401 7.99 20.62 14.36
C ARG A 401 8.53 19.51 13.46
N PHE A 402 9.81 19.18 13.51
CA PHE A 402 10.35 18.04 12.78
C PHE A 402 9.67 16.74 13.28
N PRO A 403 9.12 15.90 12.39
CA PRO A 403 8.43 14.70 12.82
C PRO A 403 9.40 13.69 13.45
N ASP A 404 8.95 12.96 14.47
CA ASP A 404 9.68 11.78 14.94
C ASP A 404 9.55 10.68 13.88
N ILE A 405 10.68 10.38 13.22
CA ILE A 405 10.78 9.36 12.18
C ILE A 405 11.28 8.06 12.80
N ARG A 406 10.43 7.04 12.78
CA ARG A 406 10.72 5.68 13.24
C ARG A 406 10.61 4.69 12.09
N TYR A 407 11.07 3.47 12.37
CA TYR A 407 11.13 2.41 11.39
C TYR A 407 10.44 1.14 11.88
N ALA A 408 9.85 0.43 10.92
CA ALA A 408 9.36 -0.92 11.08
C ALA A 408 10.10 -1.88 10.15
N VAL A 409 10.57 -3.03 10.64
CA VAL A 409 11.14 -4.06 9.75
C VAL A 409 10.00 -4.86 9.14
N HIS A 410 9.85 -4.75 7.83
CA HIS A 410 8.74 -5.28 7.04
C HIS A 410 9.09 -6.62 6.39
N PHE A 411 8.55 -7.69 6.97
CA PHE A 411 8.67 -9.05 6.46
C PHE A 411 7.54 -9.37 5.47
N LYS A 412 7.92 -9.74 4.25
CA LYS A 412 6.97 -10.02 3.16
C LYS A 412 6.42 -11.44 3.19
N ARG A 413 5.10 -11.59 3.10
CA ARG A 413 4.33 -12.82 2.84
C ARG A 413 4.28 -13.07 1.33
N THR A 414 5.41 -13.42 0.74
CA THR A 414 5.53 -13.74 -0.69
C THR A 414 6.10 -15.12 -0.88
N ARG A 415 5.70 -15.81 -1.96
CA ARG A 415 6.35 -17.05 -2.37
C ARG A 415 7.84 -16.84 -2.61
N GLY A 416 8.59 -17.91 -2.39
CA GLY A 416 9.94 -18.05 -2.89
C GLY A 416 10.04 -17.76 -4.38
N ALA A 417 11.19 -17.27 -4.86
CA ALA A 417 11.48 -17.34 -6.30
C ALA A 417 11.97 -18.77 -6.58
N PRO A 418 11.19 -19.63 -7.27
CA PRO A 418 11.60 -21.01 -7.48
C PRO A 418 12.84 -21.05 -8.39
N ALA A 419 13.73 -22.01 -8.16
CA ALA A 419 14.60 -22.45 -9.25
C ALA A 419 13.71 -23.07 -10.33
N ARG A 420 14.00 -22.84 -11.62
CA ARG A 420 13.18 -23.39 -12.71
C ARG A 420 12.99 -24.89 -12.50
N GLY A 421 11.75 -25.33 -12.29
CA GLY A 421 11.38 -26.75 -12.13
C GLY A 421 11.26 -27.27 -10.69
N THR A 422 11.44 -26.44 -9.65
CA THR A 422 11.21 -26.88 -8.26
C THR A 422 9.75 -26.70 -7.84
N GLY A 423 9.15 -27.74 -7.25
CA GLY A 423 7.75 -27.71 -6.78
C GLY A 423 7.53 -26.90 -5.48
N PRO A 424 6.26 -26.80 -5.01
CA PRO A 424 5.81 -26.04 -3.84
C PRO A 424 6.61 -26.25 -2.54
N VAL A 425 7.14 -27.46 -2.36
CA VAL A 425 7.87 -27.87 -1.16
C VAL A 425 9.11 -27.02 -0.94
N ALA A 426 9.79 -26.62 -2.02
CA ALA A 426 10.99 -25.80 -1.94
C ALA A 426 10.71 -24.36 -1.47
N ASP A 427 9.50 -23.83 -1.70
CA ASP A 427 9.18 -22.43 -1.41
C ASP A 427 8.96 -22.18 0.09
N ALA A 428 8.21 -23.05 0.78
CA ALA A 428 7.98 -22.94 2.24
C ALA A 428 9.27 -23.15 3.04
N GLU A 429 10.09 -24.14 2.66
CA GLU A 429 11.38 -24.41 3.30
C GLU A 429 12.36 -23.25 3.12
N MET A 430 12.44 -22.70 1.90
CA MET A 430 13.23 -21.50 1.64
C MET A 430 12.75 -20.32 2.47
N LYS A 431 11.43 -20.16 2.62
CA LYS A 431 10.86 -19.10 3.44
C LYS A 431 11.20 -19.25 4.92
N MET A 432 11.16 -20.45 5.48
CA MET A 432 11.56 -20.71 6.86
C MET A 432 13.05 -20.37 7.09
N ARG A 433 13.93 -20.77 6.17
CA ARG A 433 15.36 -20.40 6.23
C ARG A 433 15.57 -18.88 6.13
N GLU A 434 14.80 -18.22 5.26
CA GLU A 434 14.81 -16.76 5.13
C GLU A 434 14.39 -16.09 6.45
N LEU A 435 13.28 -16.55 7.05
CA LEU A 435 12.78 -16.03 8.32
C LEU A 435 13.75 -16.26 9.48
N ASP A 436 14.27 -17.47 9.64
CA ASP A 436 15.29 -17.82 10.64
C ASP A 436 16.47 -16.85 10.56
N ARG A 437 17.06 -16.71 9.36
CA ARG A 437 18.21 -15.84 9.12
C ARG A 437 17.91 -14.38 9.44
N HIS A 438 16.84 -13.80 8.89
CA HIS A 438 16.57 -12.37 9.04
C HIS A 438 16.10 -11.99 10.46
N THR A 439 15.33 -12.86 11.10
CA THR A 439 14.84 -12.61 12.47
C THR A 439 15.97 -12.80 13.48
N ALA A 440 16.83 -13.80 13.31
CA ALA A 440 18.05 -13.93 14.11
C ALA A 440 19.01 -12.74 13.87
N ALA A 441 19.19 -12.28 12.63
CA ALA A 441 20.02 -11.10 12.34
C ALA A 441 19.48 -9.83 13.04
N LEU A 442 18.16 -9.65 13.08
CA LEU A 442 17.52 -8.54 13.80
C LEU A 442 17.73 -8.67 15.31
N ARG A 443 17.49 -9.85 15.89
CA ARG A 443 17.73 -10.12 17.32
C ARG A 443 19.18 -9.84 17.71
N ALA A 444 20.11 -10.28 16.88
CA ALA A 444 21.54 -10.08 17.03
C ALA A 444 21.93 -8.58 17.02
N ALA A 445 21.28 -7.75 16.20
CA ALA A 445 21.52 -6.30 16.17
C ALA A 445 20.96 -5.56 17.38
N LEU A 446 19.78 -5.97 17.84
CA LEU A 446 19.16 -5.41 19.04
C LEU A 446 19.95 -5.76 20.31
N SER A 447 20.55 -6.94 20.35
CA SER A 447 21.40 -7.41 21.46
C SER A 447 22.90 -7.16 21.21
N ASP A 448 23.31 -6.24 20.33
CA ASP A 448 24.74 -5.98 20.07
C ASP A 448 25.46 -5.61 21.38
N PRO A 449 26.65 -6.13 21.71
CA PRO A 449 27.29 -5.85 22.99
C PRO A 449 27.75 -4.39 23.16
N ASP A 450 27.95 -3.64 22.07
CA ASP A 450 28.38 -2.24 22.11
C ASP A 450 27.17 -1.30 22.22
N GLU A 451 27.12 -0.54 23.32
CA GLU A 451 26.02 0.39 23.61
C GLU A 451 25.86 1.49 22.55
N THR A 452 26.98 1.97 21.97
CA THR A 452 26.96 2.99 20.93
C THR A 452 26.30 2.45 19.67
N ARG A 453 26.57 1.18 19.32
CA ARG A 453 25.93 0.53 18.17
C ARG A 453 24.47 0.18 18.43
N ARG A 454 24.14 -0.29 19.65
CA ARG A 454 22.74 -0.50 20.06
C ARG A 454 21.92 0.79 19.95
N ARG A 455 22.50 1.96 20.24
CA ARG A 455 21.81 3.25 20.12
C ARG A 455 21.28 3.50 18.71
N TRP A 456 21.97 3.08 17.65
CA TRP A 456 21.50 3.25 16.27
C TRP A 456 20.16 2.53 16.04
N MET A 457 19.95 1.40 16.71
CA MET A 457 18.71 0.63 16.62
C MET A 457 17.52 1.29 17.33
N ARG A 458 17.69 2.39 18.08
CA ARG A 458 16.57 3.10 18.75
C ARG A 458 15.55 3.69 17.78
N GLY A 459 15.92 3.89 16.51
CA GLY A 459 14.98 4.27 15.45
C GLY A 459 13.98 3.17 15.11
N LEU A 460 14.27 1.91 15.45
CA LEU A 460 13.34 0.79 15.30
C LEU A 460 12.25 0.86 16.37
N SER A 461 11.01 0.81 15.93
CA SER A 461 9.84 0.82 16.82
C SER A 461 9.00 -0.46 16.69
N ARG A 462 8.99 -1.06 15.50
CA ARG A 462 8.01 -2.08 15.15
C ARG A 462 8.57 -3.17 14.22
N ILE A 463 7.94 -4.34 14.25
CA ILE A 463 8.04 -5.36 13.21
C ILE A 463 6.72 -5.33 12.45
N ASP A 464 6.80 -5.37 11.13
CA ASP A 464 5.63 -5.40 10.26
C ASP A 464 5.64 -6.68 9.43
N VAL A 465 4.49 -7.33 9.30
CA VAL A 465 4.32 -8.52 8.46
C VAL A 465 3.17 -8.30 7.51
N ALA A 466 3.48 -8.19 6.21
CA ALA A 466 2.48 -7.98 5.18
C ALA A 466 2.79 -8.71 3.89
N GLY A 467 1.86 -8.71 2.94
CA GLY A 467 2.03 -9.29 1.62
C GLY A 467 0.80 -10.10 1.24
N GLN A 468 0.96 -11.01 0.28
CA GLN A 468 -0.16 -11.84 -0.17
C GLN A 468 -0.48 -12.89 0.91
N GLU A 469 -1.63 -12.73 1.55
CA GLU A 469 -1.99 -13.57 2.70
C GLU A 469 -2.07 -15.06 2.33
N ARG A 470 -2.41 -15.33 1.06
CA ARG A 470 -2.51 -16.65 0.44
C ARG A 470 -1.19 -17.26 -0.04
N ASP A 471 -0.13 -16.47 -0.17
CA ASP A 471 1.18 -16.97 -0.62
C ASP A 471 1.98 -17.58 0.53
N THR A 472 1.88 -17.01 1.72
CA THR A 472 2.60 -17.51 2.89
C THR A 472 1.75 -17.33 4.15
N PRO A 473 1.35 -18.43 4.82
CA PRO A 473 0.48 -18.35 5.99
C PRO A 473 1.20 -17.76 7.21
N LEU A 474 0.45 -17.03 8.05
CA LEU A 474 0.97 -16.40 9.27
C LEU A 474 1.59 -17.41 10.25
N ALA A 475 1.11 -18.65 10.25
CA ALA A 475 1.65 -19.74 11.06
C ALA A 475 3.17 -19.92 10.89
N LEU A 476 3.72 -19.69 9.69
CA LEU A 476 5.17 -19.79 9.45
C LEU A 476 5.97 -18.67 10.11
N PHE A 477 5.36 -17.49 10.26
CA PHE A 477 6.01 -16.33 10.88
C PHE A 477 5.92 -16.39 12.41
N ALA A 478 4.82 -16.94 12.94
CA ALA A 478 4.46 -16.85 14.35
C ALA A 478 5.59 -17.24 15.30
N VAL A 479 6.28 -18.36 15.04
CA VAL A 479 7.38 -18.83 15.91
C VAL A 479 8.55 -17.83 15.95
N TYR A 480 8.96 -17.28 14.82
CA TYR A 480 10.09 -16.34 14.76
C TYR A 480 9.73 -14.97 15.33
N LEU A 481 8.49 -14.50 15.11
CA LEU A 481 8.00 -13.26 15.71
C LEU A 481 7.93 -13.37 17.24
N ARG A 482 7.48 -14.52 17.75
CA ARG A 482 7.46 -14.81 19.18
C ARG A 482 8.87 -14.87 19.76
N LEU A 483 9.83 -15.48 19.06
CA LEU A 483 11.25 -15.45 19.45
C LEU A 483 11.82 -14.03 19.51
N LEU A 484 11.56 -13.20 18.47
CA LEU A 484 11.98 -11.80 18.43
C LEU A 484 11.46 -10.99 19.64
N ARG A 485 10.21 -11.25 20.04
CA ARG A 485 9.56 -10.61 21.19
C ARG A 485 9.88 -11.27 22.54
N GLY A 486 10.74 -12.28 22.55
CA GLY A 486 11.16 -12.99 23.76
C GLY A 486 10.03 -13.74 24.48
N ASN A 487 9.08 -14.28 23.72
CA ASN A 487 7.99 -15.09 24.29
C ASN A 487 8.57 -16.28 25.09
N PRO A 488 8.25 -16.42 26.39
CA PRO A 488 8.87 -17.43 27.26
C PRO A 488 8.70 -18.86 26.77
N GLU A 489 7.48 -19.25 26.35
CA GLU A 489 7.17 -20.60 25.88
C GLU A 489 7.98 -20.95 24.62
N THR A 490 8.13 -19.99 23.71
CA THR A 490 8.85 -20.19 22.45
C THR A 490 10.37 -20.23 22.66
N LEU A 491 10.89 -19.45 23.61
CA LEU A 491 12.30 -19.50 24.02
C LEU A 491 12.64 -20.82 24.70
N GLU A 492 11.80 -21.27 25.63
CA GLU A 492 11.95 -22.56 26.30
C GLU A 492 11.94 -23.70 25.28
N PHE A 493 11.06 -23.62 24.28
CA PHE A 493 11.05 -24.55 23.16
C PHE A 493 12.40 -24.58 22.42
N LEU A 494 12.94 -23.43 22.02
CA LEU A 494 14.24 -23.34 21.34
C LEU A 494 15.37 -23.93 22.21
N GLU A 495 15.33 -23.70 23.52
CA GLU A 495 16.33 -24.19 24.49
C GLU A 495 16.26 -25.71 24.71
N LYS A 496 15.07 -26.29 24.65
CA LYS A 496 14.85 -27.74 24.84
C LYS A 496 14.91 -28.56 23.54
N MET A 497 15.04 -27.89 22.39
CA MET A 497 15.04 -28.53 21.07
C MET A 497 16.24 -29.49 20.91
N SER A 498 15.95 -30.75 20.58
CA SER A 498 16.99 -31.73 20.25
C SER A 498 17.64 -31.39 18.90
N PRO A 499 18.96 -31.57 18.73
CA PRO A 499 19.62 -31.48 17.43
C PRO A 499 19.03 -32.42 16.36
N ASP A 500 18.47 -33.56 16.78
CA ASP A 500 17.89 -34.60 15.91
C ASP A 500 16.41 -34.34 15.59
N ASP A 501 15.84 -33.24 16.08
CA ASP A 501 14.46 -32.88 15.79
C ASP A 501 14.29 -32.58 14.28
N PRO A 502 13.30 -33.16 13.58
CA PRO A 502 13.04 -32.88 12.17
C PRO A 502 12.90 -31.39 11.80
N ILE A 503 12.57 -30.53 12.77
CA ILE A 503 12.45 -29.08 12.54
C ILE A 503 13.70 -28.27 12.95
N ALA A 504 14.71 -28.90 13.56
CA ALA A 504 15.95 -28.22 13.94
C ALA A 504 16.65 -27.47 12.79
N PRO A 505 16.63 -27.93 11.52
CA PRO A 505 17.20 -27.19 10.39
C PRO A 505 16.54 -25.82 10.13
N TRP A 506 15.34 -25.56 10.67
CA TRP A 506 14.62 -24.30 10.50
C TRP A 506 14.96 -23.26 11.59
N PHE A 507 15.86 -23.59 12.51
CA PHE A 507 16.30 -22.70 13.60
C PHE A 507 17.83 -22.61 13.67
N GLU A 508 18.51 -22.82 12.55
CA GLU A 508 19.97 -22.84 12.50
C GLU A 508 20.58 -21.54 13.05
N TYR A 509 20.07 -20.39 12.61
CA TYR A 509 20.58 -19.09 13.05
C TYR A 509 20.16 -18.74 14.48
N TRP A 510 18.91 -19.01 14.85
CA TRP A 510 18.44 -18.83 16.23
C TRP A 510 19.21 -19.70 17.24
N ARG A 511 19.53 -20.95 16.88
CA ARG A 511 20.38 -21.81 17.72
C ARG A 511 21.78 -21.24 17.87
N ARG A 512 22.38 -20.66 16.83
CA ARG A 512 23.68 -19.97 16.96
C ARG A 512 23.62 -18.79 17.94
N LEU A 513 22.50 -18.06 18.01
CA LEU A 513 22.31 -17.01 19.03
C LEU A 513 22.18 -17.61 20.43
N LEU A 514 21.44 -18.71 20.57
CA LEU A 514 21.32 -19.44 21.83
C LEU A 514 22.70 -19.88 22.35
N TRP A 515 23.54 -20.46 21.49
CA TRP A 515 24.92 -20.84 21.83
C TRP A 515 25.79 -19.66 22.31
N ARG A 516 25.46 -18.43 21.88
CA ARG A 516 26.16 -17.21 22.27
C ARG A 516 25.51 -16.49 23.46
N GLY A 517 24.35 -16.97 23.94
CA GLY A 517 23.56 -16.29 24.97
C GLY A 517 22.89 -15.00 24.48
N GLU A 518 22.74 -14.81 23.16
CA GLU A 518 22.20 -13.59 22.54
C GLU A 518 20.74 -13.74 22.08
N HIS A 519 20.10 -14.89 22.33
CA HIS A 519 18.74 -15.21 21.89
C HIS A 519 17.65 -14.51 22.72
N ARG A 520 17.95 -14.16 23.97
CA ARG A 520 17.00 -13.50 24.89
C ARG A 520 17.08 -11.98 24.79
N PRO A 521 15.96 -11.26 24.87
CA PRO A 521 15.99 -9.81 25.08
C PRO A 521 16.53 -9.47 26.47
N SER A 522 17.27 -8.38 26.59
CA SER A 522 17.77 -7.89 27.88
C SER A 522 16.64 -7.30 28.74
N LEU A 523 16.73 -7.37 30.07
CA LEU A 523 15.70 -6.89 31.02
C LEU A 523 15.33 -5.39 30.88
N GLY A 524 16.18 -4.58 30.25
CA GLY A 524 15.94 -3.16 29.97
C GLY A 524 15.50 -2.84 28.53
N GLU A 525 15.39 -3.85 27.66
CA GLU A 525 14.93 -3.63 26.28
C GLU A 525 13.43 -3.43 26.23
N SER A 526 12.98 -2.36 25.58
CA SER A 526 11.57 -2.16 25.29
C SER A 526 11.09 -3.24 24.31
N ARG A 527 9.92 -3.81 24.58
CA ARG A 527 9.28 -4.74 23.64
C ARG A 527 8.97 -4.01 22.33
N ILE A 528 9.40 -4.61 21.23
CA ILE A 528 9.16 -4.10 19.87
C ILE A 528 7.67 -4.30 19.54
N GLY A 529 7.05 -3.25 19.00
CA GLY A 529 5.67 -3.31 18.51
C GLY A 529 5.54 -4.29 17.35
N LEU A 530 4.34 -4.79 17.11
CA LEU A 530 4.09 -5.69 15.99
C LEU A 530 2.85 -5.22 15.22
N THR A 531 2.96 -5.14 13.90
CA THR A 531 1.80 -5.01 13.02
C THR A 531 1.75 -6.20 12.06
N VAL A 532 0.56 -6.76 11.92
CA VAL A 532 0.29 -7.87 11.00
C VAL A 532 -0.83 -7.44 10.06
N HIS A 533 -0.55 -7.39 8.76
CA HIS A 533 -1.62 -7.28 7.77
C HIS A 533 -2.38 -8.61 7.72
N ALA A 534 -3.67 -8.51 8.02
CA ALA A 534 -4.55 -9.65 8.11
C ALA A 534 -5.98 -9.23 7.74
N GLY A 535 -6.66 -10.07 6.98
CA GLY A 535 -8.01 -9.77 6.49
C GLY A 535 -8.03 -8.65 5.44
N GLU A 536 -6.91 -8.41 4.75
CA GLU A 536 -6.76 -7.47 3.64
C GLU A 536 -6.99 -8.17 2.28
N ASP A 537 -6.39 -9.34 2.06
CA ASP A 537 -6.52 -10.17 0.84
C ASP A 537 -7.03 -11.57 1.19
N PHE A 538 -8.34 -11.79 1.04
CA PHE A 538 -8.98 -13.07 1.40
C PHE A 538 -9.83 -13.64 0.27
N ALA A 539 -9.93 -14.98 0.24
CA ALA A 539 -10.75 -15.70 -0.74
C ALA A 539 -12.25 -15.64 -0.40
N ASP A 540 -12.56 -15.88 0.87
CA ASP A 540 -13.90 -15.72 1.44
C ASP A 540 -13.79 -15.10 2.83
N LEU A 541 -14.93 -14.71 3.42
CA LEU A 541 -14.92 -14.02 4.71
C LEU A 541 -14.30 -14.88 5.81
N LEU A 542 -14.53 -16.20 5.80
CA LEU A 542 -13.97 -17.12 6.79
C LEU A 542 -12.43 -17.18 6.71
N ASP A 543 -11.84 -17.18 5.51
CA ASP A 543 -10.40 -17.02 5.32
C ASP A 543 -9.93 -15.68 5.92
N GLY A 544 -10.56 -14.56 5.54
CA GLY A 544 -10.17 -13.24 6.04
C GLY A 544 -10.22 -13.14 7.56
N LEU A 545 -11.28 -13.64 8.19
CA LEU A 545 -11.41 -13.68 9.66
C LEU A 545 -10.40 -14.62 10.29
N TYR A 546 -10.09 -15.77 9.68
CA TYR A 546 -9.03 -16.65 10.15
C TYR A 546 -7.67 -15.95 10.15
N GLN A 547 -7.34 -15.16 9.12
CA GLN A 547 -6.07 -14.42 9.10
C GLN A 547 -5.99 -13.42 10.25
N VAL A 548 -7.08 -12.70 10.53
CA VAL A 548 -7.16 -11.78 11.67
C VAL A 548 -7.09 -12.54 12.99
N GLY A 549 -7.83 -13.64 13.13
CA GLY A 549 -7.79 -14.52 14.31
C GLY A 549 -6.40 -15.12 14.53
N ALA A 550 -5.69 -15.51 13.47
CA ALA A 550 -4.31 -15.97 13.55
C ALA A 550 -3.36 -14.86 14.00
N ALA A 551 -3.54 -13.61 13.55
CA ALA A 551 -2.77 -12.50 14.10
C ALA A 551 -2.98 -12.39 15.63
N VAL A 552 -4.24 -12.36 16.07
CA VAL A 552 -4.60 -12.23 17.49
C VAL A 552 -4.11 -13.43 18.32
N HIS A 553 -4.56 -14.65 18.01
CA HIS A 553 -4.38 -15.83 18.85
C HIS A 553 -3.05 -16.57 18.59
N VAL A 554 -2.63 -16.64 17.32
CA VAL A 554 -1.45 -17.43 16.92
C VAL A 554 -0.18 -16.60 17.07
N VAL A 555 -0.11 -15.46 16.40
CA VAL A 555 1.05 -14.57 16.51
C VAL A 555 1.10 -13.98 17.92
N GLY A 556 -0.04 -13.71 18.54
CA GLY A 556 -0.13 -13.19 19.91
C GLY A 556 -0.02 -11.68 19.93
N LEU A 557 -0.82 -10.99 19.09
CA LEU A 557 -0.96 -9.54 19.19
C LEU A 557 -1.49 -9.17 20.58
N CYS A 558 -1.08 -8.01 21.08
CA CYS A 558 -1.55 -7.49 22.36
C CYS A 558 -1.83 -5.99 22.27
N ALA A 559 -2.17 -5.37 23.40
CA ALA A 559 -2.38 -3.94 23.49
C ALA A 559 -1.22 -3.13 22.86
N GLY A 560 -1.56 -2.23 21.93
CA GLY A 560 -0.63 -1.38 21.18
C GLY A 560 -0.05 -2.01 19.89
N ASP A 561 -0.25 -3.31 19.67
CA ASP A 561 0.04 -3.95 18.38
C ASP A 561 -1.04 -3.58 17.34
N GLY A 562 -0.69 -3.70 16.07
CA GLY A 562 -1.53 -3.30 14.94
C GLY A 562 -2.01 -4.48 14.09
N ILE A 563 -3.20 -4.34 13.52
CA ILE A 563 -3.67 -5.09 12.37
C ILE A 563 -3.70 -4.12 11.19
N GLY A 564 -2.91 -4.42 10.16
CA GLY A 564 -2.92 -3.68 8.90
C GLY A 564 -4.23 -3.92 8.16
N HIS A 565 -4.92 -2.85 7.76
CA HIS A 565 -6.17 -2.84 6.99
C HIS A 565 -7.41 -3.42 7.71
N GLY A 566 -7.39 -4.71 8.08
CA GLY A 566 -8.47 -5.37 8.85
C GLY A 566 -9.83 -5.44 8.14
N LEU A 567 -9.87 -5.44 6.80
CA LEU A 567 -11.10 -5.26 6.01
C LEU A 567 -12.16 -6.33 6.30
N ALA A 568 -11.74 -7.59 6.45
CA ALA A 568 -12.61 -8.73 6.74
C ALA A 568 -13.49 -8.52 7.99
N LEU A 569 -13.07 -7.70 8.96
CA LEU A 569 -13.82 -7.46 10.18
C LEU A 569 -15.15 -6.72 9.97
N THR A 570 -15.34 -6.07 8.80
CA THR A 570 -16.55 -5.30 8.49
C THR A 570 -17.10 -5.57 7.09
N SER A 571 -16.53 -6.55 6.39
CA SER A 571 -17.05 -7.05 5.12
C SER A 571 -18.36 -7.81 5.34
N GLU A 572 -19.35 -7.56 4.48
CA GLU A 572 -20.63 -8.26 4.44
C GLU A 572 -20.76 -9.06 3.13
N PHE A 573 -21.42 -10.22 3.18
CA PHE A 573 -21.54 -11.13 2.04
C PHE A 573 -22.39 -10.60 0.87
N GLU A 574 -23.36 -9.71 1.15
CA GLU A 574 -24.34 -9.25 0.16
C GLU A 574 -24.17 -7.77 -0.23
N ALA A 575 -23.59 -6.95 0.64
CA ALA A 575 -23.64 -5.49 0.52
C ALA A 575 -22.76 -4.91 -0.61
N PHE A 576 -21.77 -5.65 -1.11
CA PHE A 576 -20.82 -5.11 -2.09
C PHE A 576 -21.25 -5.23 -3.54
N GLY A 577 -22.44 -5.79 -3.84
CA GLY A 577 -22.96 -5.94 -5.21
C GLY A 577 -22.12 -6.86 -6.12
N MET A 578 -20.93 -7.25 -5.68
CA MET A 578 -20.11 -8.30 -6.24
C MET A 578 -20.70 -9.62 -5.76
N ARG A 579 -21.41 -10.34 -6.63
CA ARG A 579 -21.54 -11.78 -6.43
C ARG A 579 -20.12 -12.31 -6.25
N ALA A 580 -19.81 -12.88 -5.07
CA ALA A 580 -18.61 -13.69 -4.94
C ALA A 580 -18.61 -14.64 -6.15
N PRO A 581 -17.54 -14.67 -6.95
CA PRO A 581 -17.54 -15.49 -8.15
C PRO A 581 -17.96 -16.91 -7.77
N ASP A 582 -18.78 -17.56 -8.60
CA ASP A 582 -19.37 -18.87 -8.29
C ASP A 582 -18.31 -19.91 -7.87
N TYR A 583 -17.04 -19.66 -8.23
CA TYR A 583 -15.87 -20.40 -7.81
C TYR A 583 -14.75 -19.44 -7.37
N VAL A 584 -14.33 -19.53 -6.10
CA VAL A 584 -13.11 -18.86 -5.60
C VAL A 584 -12.00 -19.90 -5.43
N MET A 585 -10.82 -19.65 -5.98
CA MET A 585 -9.66 -20.52 -5.77
C MET A 585 -8.91 -20.11 -4.49
N MET A 586 -8.65 -21.07 -3.61
CA MET A 586 -7.84 -20.86 -2.40
C MET A 586 -6.88 -22.04 -2.14
N PRO A 587 -5.76 -21.83 -1.43
CA PRO A 587 -4.92 -22.94 -0.99
C PRO A 587 -5.73 -23.88 -0.10
N LEU A 588 -5.68 -25.19 -0.39
CA LEU A 588 -6.41 -26.21 0.37
C LEU A 588 -6.09 -26.15 1.87
N GLY A 589 -4.88 -25.73 2.22
CA GLY A 589 -4.54 -25.50 3.61
C GLY A 589 -5.26 -24.38 4.29
N THR A 590 -5.28 -23.22 3.66
CA THR A 590 -6.03 -22.07 4.15
C THR A 590 -7.52 -22.44 4.33
N ALA A 591 -8.08 -23.22 3.39
CA ALA A 591 -9.45 -23.70 3.50
C ALA A 591 -9.68 -24.55 4.76
N HIS A 592 -8.80 -25.53 5.01
CA HIS A 592 -8.90 -26.39 6.19
C HIS A 592 -8.57 -25.66 7.50
N ASP A 593 -7.56 -24.79 7.49
CA ASP A 593 -7.10 -24.09 8.69
C ASP A 593 -8.14 -23.12 9.21
N SER A 594 -8.80 -22.41 8.30
CA SER A 594 -9.92 -21.54 8.64
C SER A 594 -11.10 -22.31 9.24
N LEU A 595 -11.37 -23.55 8.78
CA LEU A 595 -12.40 -24.41 9.36
C LEU A 595 -12.01 -24.94 10.75
N CYS A 596 -10.76 -25.40 10.92
CA CYS A 596 -10.24 -25.82 12.23
C CYS A 596 -10.25 -24.67 13.23
N TRP A 597 -9.87 -23.47 12.79
CA TRP A 597 -9.96 -22.26 13.59
C TRP A 597 -11.40 -21.96 13.99
N LEU A 598 -12.35 -21.94 13.05
CA LEU A 598 -13.76 -21.68 13.36
C LEU A 598 -14.31 -22.69 14.37
N HIS A 599 -14.02 -23.97 14.18
CA HIS A 599 -14.41 -25.02 15.13
C HIS A 599 -13.86 -24.74 16.52
N ARG A 600 -12.56 -24.44 16.62
CA ARG A 600 -11.92 -24.15 17.91
C ARG A 600 -12.46 -22.87 18.54
N PHE A 601 -12.75 -21.85 17.73
CA PHE A 601 -13.26 -20.57 18.18
C PHE A 601 -14.67 -20.70 18.76
N VAL A 602 -15.55 -21.47 18.10
CA VAL A 602 -16.87 -21.83 18.63
C VAL A 602 -16.76 -22.58 19.97
N ASP A 603 -15.87 -23.57 20.05
CA ASP A 603 -15.65 -24.37 21.26
C ASP A 603 -15.06 -23.55 22.42
N GLU A 604 -14.16 -22.61 22.14
CA GLU A 604 -13.54 -21.75 23.15
C GLU A 604 -14.52 -20.82 23.84
N PHE A 605 -15.42 -20.20 23.07
CA PHE A 605 -16.37 -19.24 23.60
C PHE A 605 -17.67 -19.88 24.11
N GLY A 606 -18.15 -20.93 23.46
CA GLY A 606 -19.32 -21.70 23.89
C GLY A 606 -20.64 -20.93 24.00
N ASP A 607 -20.71 -19.68 23.56
CA ASP A 607 -21.90 -18.82 23.66
C ASP A 607 -22.71 -18.74 22.36
N VAL A 608 -22.31 -19.50 21.35
CA VAL A 608 -23.11 -19.82 20.17
C VAL A 608 -23.46 -21.31 20.19
N SER A 609 -24.68 -21.63 19.78
CA SER A 609 -25.12 -23.02 19.58
C SER A 609 -25.27 -23.28 18.08
N PRO A 610 -24.29 -23.93 17.43
CA PRO A 610 -24.41 -24.29 16.02
C PRO A 610 -25.64 -25.16 15.79
N THR A 611 -26.37 -24.88 14.71
CA THR A 611 -27.42 -25.78 14.23
C THR A 611 -26.84 -27.15 13.88
N ALA A 612 -27.69 -28.19 13.83
CA ALA A 612 -27.24 -29.52 13.42
C ALA A 612 -26.56 -29.49 12.04
N ARG A 613 -27.14 -28.73 11.09
CA ARG A 613 -26.57 -28.53 9.74
C ARG A 613 -25.20 -27.87 9.78
N GLU A 614 -25.04 -26.75 10.50
CA GLU A 614 -23.73 -26.06 10.61
C GLU A 614 -22.67 -26.98 11.22
N ARG A 615 -23.03 -27.72 12.28
CA ARG A 615 -22.12 -28.66 12.95
C ARG A 615 -21.68 -29.78 12.02
N ASP A 616 -22.64 -30.45 11.38
CA ASP A 616 -22.38 -31.58 10.48
C ASP A 616 -21.57 -31.13 9.26
N THR A 617 -21.91 -29.97 8.69
CA THR A 617 -21.16 -29.37 7.59
C THR A 617 -19.74 -29.02 8.01
N LEU A 618 -19.54 -28.34 9.14
CA LEU A 618 -18.22 -27.96 9.63
C LEU A 618 -17.33 -29.19 9.87
N HIS A 619 -17.86 -30.21 10.56
CA HIS A 619 -17.13 -31.45 10.85
C HIS A 619 -16.78 -32.22 9.57
N THR A 620 -17.73 -32.32 8.64
CA THR A 620 -17.52 -32.98 7.34
C THR A 620 -16.45 -32.27 6.53
N LEU A 621 -16.52 -30.93 6.43
CA LEU A 621 -15.55 -30.14 5.69
C LEU A 621 -14.14 -30.22 6.31
N ILE A 622 -14.00 -30.20 7.64
CA ILE A 622 -12.69 -30.38 8.31
C ILE A 622 -12.07 -31.72 7.93
N ARG A 623 -12.86 -32.80 8.02
CA ARG A 623 -12.38 -34.16 7.69
C ARG A 623 -11.96 -34.25 6.22
N GLU A 624 -12.84 -33.87 5.29
CA GLU A 624 -12.57 -33.99 3.85
C GLU A 624 -11.39 -33.11 3.40
N THR A 625 -11.32 -31.87 3.89
CA THR A 625 -10.21 -30.97 3.55
C THR A 625 -8.91 -31.42 4.22
N GLY A 626 -8.97 -32.01 5.41
CA GLY A 626 -7.83 -32.60 6.11
C GLY A 626 -7.26 -33.80 5.37
N GLU A 627 -8.12 -34.75 5.00
CA GLU A 627 -7.75 -35.94 4.22
C GLU A 627 -7.07 -35.53 2.91
N LYS A 628 -7.63 -34.54 2.20
CA LYS A 628 -7.06 -34.02 0.96
C LYS A 628 -5.74 -33.26 1.20
N ALA A 629 -5.65 -32.45 2.25
CA ALA A 629 -4.48 -31.62 2.55
C ALA A 629 -3.27 -32.47 2.98
N TYR A 630 -3.52 -33.60 3.62
CA TYR A 630 -2.50 -34.53 4.13
C TYR A 630 -2.40 -35.83 3.32
N ALA A 631 -3.07 -35.90 2.17
CA ALA A 631 -3.04 -37.05 1.28
C ALA A 631 -1.59 -37.39 0.88
N GLY A 632 -1.24 -38.67 0.92
CA GLY A 632 0.08 -39.17 0.50
C GLY A 632 1.20 -39.05 1.55
N LEU A 633 0.89 -38.62 2.78
CA LEU A 633 1.88 -38.63 3.87
C LEU A 633 1.95 -39.96 4.61
N ASP A 634 0.79 -40.48 4.99
CA ASP A 634 0.66 -41.75 5.70
C ASP A 634 -0.82 -42.19 5.71
N ALA A 635 -1.07 -43.49 5.82
CA ALA A 635 -2.42 -44.03 5.96
C ALA A 635 -3.13 -43.56 7.25
N GLY A 636 -2.37 -43.17 8.28
CA GLY A 636 -2.89 -42.69 9.56
C GLY A 636 -3.67 -41.37 9.49
N PHE A 637 -3.56 -40.60 8.41
CA PHE A 637 -4.38 -39.40 8.17
C PHE A 637 -5.76 -39.73 7.60
N VAL A 638 -5.91 -40.84 6.85
CA VAL A 638 -7.19 -41.23 6.24
C VAL A 638 -8.24 -41.56 7.30
N ASN A 639 -7.83 -42.09 8.44
CA ASN A 639 -8.73 -42.48 9.53
C ASN A 639 -8.81 -41.45 10.68
N ALA A 640 -8.24 -40.25 10.49
CA ALA A 640 -8.23 -39.21 11.51
C ALA A 640 -9.63 -38.59 11.69
N LYS A 641 -10.04 -38.37 12.94
CA LYS A 641 -11.31 -37.70 13.25
C LYS A 641 -11.15 -36.19 13.16
N THR A 642 -12.27 -35.46 13.11
CA THR A 642 -12.30 -33.99 13.18
C THR A 642 -11.46 -33.44 14.34
N ALA A 643 -11.59 -34.04 15.53
CA ALA A 643 -10.83 -33.64 16.71
C ALA A 643 -9.31 -33.84 16.56
N ASP A 644 -8.85 -34.78 15.74
CA ASP A 644 -7.43 -35.01 15.49
C ASP A 644 -6.86 -33.96 14.54
N TYR A 645 -7.63 -33.56 13.52
CA TYR A 645 -7.26 -32.45 12.62
C TYR A 645 -7.23 -31.10 13.33
N VAL A 646 -8.22 -30.82 14.17
CA VAL A 646 -8.26 -29.60 14.99
C VAL A 646 -7.06 -29.58 15.94
N TRP A 647 -6.80 -30.69 16.66
CA TRP A 647 -5.63 -30.81 17.53
C TRP A 647 -4.31 -30.63 16.77
N LEU A 648 -4.20 -31.21 15.57
CA LEU A 648 -3.00 -31.06 14.73
C LEU A 648 -2.80 -29.62 14.28
N TRP A 649 -3.88 -28.91 13.90
CA TRP A 649 -3.82 -27.48 13.58
C TRP A 649 -3.36 -26.64 14.77
N GLU A 650 -3.93 -26.84 15.95
CA GLU A 650 -3.53 -26.11 17.15
C GLU A 650 -2.04 -26.31 17.47
N ASN A 651 -1.57 -27.56 17.49
CA ASN A 651 -0.23 -27.89 17.99
C ASN A 651 0.89 -27.68 16.96
N ARG A 652 0.57 -27.52 15.68
CA ARG A 652 1.58 -27.15 14.67
C ARG A 652 1.73 -25.63 14.53
N VAL A 653 0.67 -24.87 14.80
CA VAL A 653 0.60 -23.42 14.59
C VAL A 653 0.96 -22.65 15.87
N LEU A 654 0.58 -23.20 17.02
CA LEU A 654 0.97 -22.77 18.36
C LEU A 654 1.83 -23.87 18.95
N PRO A 655 3.17 -23.83 18.82
CA PRO A 655 4.03 -24.90 19.37
C PRO A 655 3.95 -24.92 20.90
N ARG A 656 2.92 -25.59 21.42
CA ARG A 656 2.79 -26.05 22.80
C ARG A 656 3.53 -27.39 22.93
N TRP A 657 4.75 -27.48 22.38
CA TRP A 657 5.54 -28.71 22.29
C TRP A 657 6.10 -29.20 23.64
N ALA A 658 5.47 -28.79 24.74
CA ALA A 658 5.84 -29.15 26.09
C ALA A 658 4.58 -29.36 26.95
N ARG A 659 3.73 -30.34 26.63
CA ARG A 659 2.77 -30.92 27.60
C ARG A 659 2.62 -32.45 27.41
N SER A 660 2.36 -33.10 28.54
CA SER A 660 2.06 -34.51 28.89
C SER A 660 1.50 -35.46 27.81
N ARG A 661 1.66 -36.79 28.03
CA ARG A 661 1.16 -37.96 27.27
C ARG A 661 0.19 -37.61 26.12
N VAL A 662 0.75 -37.33 24.94
CA VAL A 662 -0.01 -37.22 23.69
C VAL A 662 -0.31 -38.63 23.17
N PRO A 663 -1.53 -38.94 22.69
CA PRO A 663 -1.80 -40.21 22.02
C PRO A 663 -0.82 -40.45 20.87
N ALA A 664 -0.33 -41.69 20.73
CA ALA A 664 0.70 -42.03 19.74
C ALA A 664 0.36 -41.60 18.31
N GLN A 665 -0.92 -41.68 17.92
CA GLN A 665 -1.38 -41.23 16.61
C GLN A 665 -1.20 -39.71 16.40
N ARG A 666 -1.54 -38.90 17.41
CA ARG A 666 -1.43 -37.44 17.35
C ARG A 666 0.03 -36.99 17.32
N ASP A 667 0.88 -37.60 18.15
CA ASP A 667 2.34 -37.36 18.11
C ASP A 667 2.92 -37.73 16.75
N HIS A 668 2.52 -38.89 16.21
CA HIS A 668 2.94 -39.33 14.88
C HIS A 668 2.50 -38.33 13.78
N MET A 669 1.23 -37.93 13.77
CA MET A 669 0.70 -36.95 12.81
C MET A 669 1.44 -35.61 12.90
N LEU A 670 1.71 -35.12 14.11
CA LEU A 670 2.44 -33.87 14.34
C LEU A 670 3.87 -33.95 13.80
N ARG A 671 4.64 -35.00 14.15
CA ARG A 671 6.01 -35.18 13.65
C ARG A 671 6.05 -35.26 12.12
N LYS A 672 5.11 -35.98 11.51
CA LYS A 672 5.00 -36.07 10.04
C LYS A 672 4.66 -34.72 9.42
N ALA A 673 3.69 -33.99 9.97
CA ALA A 673 3.32 -32.66 9.48
C ALA A 673 4.48 -31.66 9.61
N CYS A 674 5.20 -31.66 10.73
CA CYS A 674 6.34 -30.77 10.98
C CYS A 674 7.58 -31.11 10.15
N SER A 675 7.79 -32.39 9.80
CA SER A 675 8.91 -32.81 8.95
C SER A 675 8.84 -32.32 7.50
N ARG A 676 7.71 -31.71 7.09
CA ARG A 676 7.48 -31.19 5.74
C ARG A 676 6.82 -29.81 5.81
N PRO A 677 7.60 -28.71 5.87
CA PRO A 677 7.06 -27.34 5.93
C PRO A 677 6.10 -26.98 4.79
N ALA A 678 6.21 -27.64 3.65
CA ALA A 678 5.25 -27.57 2.55
C ALA A 678 3.80 -27.91 2.93
N LEU A 679 3.60 -28.69 4.00
CA LEU A 679 2.29 -29.03 4.56
C LEU A 679 1.77 -27.98 5.54
N LEU A 680 2.58 -26.97 5.85
CA LEU A 680 2.12 -25.75 6.49
C LEU A 680 1.62 -24.77 5.42
N SER A 681 2.18 -24.79 4.20
CA SER A 681 1.73 -23.92 3.09
C SER A 681 0.62 -24.52 2.21
N ARG A 682 0.53 -25.86 2.11
CA ARG A 682 -0.58 -26.64 1.50
C ARG A 682 -1.09 -26.04 0.18
N GLU A 683 -0.15 -25.74 -0.70
CA GLU A 683 -0.26 -24.84 -1.87
C GLU A 683 -1.07 -25.39 -3.06
N ARG A 684 -1.77 -26.51 -2.88
CA ARG A 684 -2.70 -26.98 -3.91
C ARG A 684 -3.91 -26.04 -3.90
N MET A 685 -3.96 -25.16 -4.90
CA MET A 685 -5.13 -24.34 -5.16
C MET A 685 -6.31 -25.26 -5.51
N ALA A 686 -7.42 -25.09 -4.79
CA ALA A 686 -8.67 -25.79 -5.03
C ALA A 686 -9.82 -24.77 -4.99
N PRO A 687 -10.93 -25.03 -5.71
CA PRO A 687 -12.13 -24.24 -5.53
C PRO A 687 -12.61 -24.36 -4.08
N ALA A 688 -13.02 -23.24 -3.48
CA ALA A 688 -13.66 -23.21 -2.18
C ALA A 688 -14.94 -24.06 -2.22
N ASP A 689 -15.17 -24.84 -1.17
CA ASP A 689 -16.34 -25.73 -1.12
C ASP A 689 -17.62 -24.89 -0.95
N PRO A 690 -18.62 -25.02 -1.84
CA PRO A 690 -19.86 -24.25 -1.76
C PRO A 690 -20.62 -24.45 -0.43
N ARG A 691 -20.45 -25.59 0.24
CA ARG A 691 -21.06 -25.87 1.55
C ARG A 691 -20.57 -24.94 2.65
N ARG A 692 -19.46 -24.20 2.45
CA ARG A 692 -19.00 -23.16 3.40
C ARG A 692 -20.07 -22.09 3.64
N ARG A 693 -20.98 -21.85 2.69
CA ARG A 693 -22.12 -20.93 2.85
C ARG A 693 -23.11 -21.38 3.92
N ASP A 694 -23.18 -22.68 4.21
CA ASP A 694 -24.00 -23.19 5.32
C ASP A 694 -23.47 -22.72 6.69
N LEU A 695 -22.26 -22.15 6.74
CA LEU A 695 -21.61 -21.66 7.95
C LEU A 695 -21.70 -20.13 8.11
N ASP A 696 -22.40 -19.40 7.24
CA ASP A 696 -22.43 -17.93 7.24
C ASP A 696 -22.91 -17.33 8.57
N GLY A 697 -23.82 -18.04 9.28
CA GLY A 697 -24.26 -17.69 10.63
C GLY A 697 -23.11 -17.74 11.66
N LEU A 698 -22.38 -18.86 11.71
CA LEU A 698 -21.18 -19.00 12.55
C LEU A 698 -20.07 -18.02 12.17
N VAL A 699 -19.87 -17.77 10.88
CA VAL A 699 -18.86 -16.82 10.39
C VAL A 699 -19.19 -15.39 10.83
N SER A 700 -20.47 -15.00 10.75
CA SER A 700 -20.94 -13.69 11.24
C SER A 700 -20.77 -13.54 12.74
N TRP A 701 -21.15 -14.57 13.53
CA TRP A 701 -20.88 -14.59 14.96
C TRP A 701 -19.38 -14.49 15.27
N ALA A 702 -18.54 -15.22 14.53
CA ALA A 702 -17.09 -15.22 14.75
C ALA A 702 -16.48 -13.84 14.46
N ARG A 703 -16.96 -13.13 13.43
CA ARG A 703 -16.56 -11.74 13.13
C ARG A 703 -16.84 -10.82 14.30
N ASP A 704 -18.06 -10.84 14.83
CA ASP A 704 -18.49 -9.92 15.89
C ASP A 704 -17.76 -10.21 17.21
N LYS A 705 -17.50 -11.49 17.49
CA LYS A 705 -16.66 -11.92 18.62
C LYS A 705 -15.21 -11.49 18.47
N LEU A 706 -14.62 -11.68 17.29
CA LEU A 706 -13.25 -11.27 17.01
C LEU A 706 -13.09 -9.75 17.11
N MET A 707 -14.05 -8.97 16.59
CA MET A 707 -14.11 -7.52 16.78
C MET A 707 -14.16 -7.13 18.26
N SER A 708 -14.98 -7.82 19.06
CA SER A 708 -15.08 -7.60 20.50
C SER A 708 -13.77 -7.92 21.24
N GLN A 709 -13.07 -8.99 20.85
CA GLN A 709 -11.75 -9.31 21.38
C GLN A 709 -10.72 -8.23 21.05
N ILE A 710 -10.64 -7.79 19.79
CA ILE A 710 -9.71 -6.74 19.34
C ILE A 710 -9.89 -5.46 20.16
N LYS A 711 -11.14 -5.03 20.37
CA LYS A 711 -11.48 -3.89 21.23
C LYS A 711 -11.00 -4.10 22.67
N LYS A 712 -11.31 -5.25 23.26
CA LYS A 712 -10.94 -5.61 24.64
C LYS A 712 -9.42 -5.66 24.84
N GLU A 713 -8.71 -6.26 23.89
CA GLU A 713 -7.25 -6.44 23.93
C GLU A 713 -6.49 -5.18 23.53
N ARG A 714 -7.21 -4.12 23.11
CA ARG A 714 -6.65 -2.83 22.69
C ARG A 714 -5.68 -2.98 21.52
N ILE A 715 -5.99 -3.90 20.60
CA ILE A 715 -5.29 -4.06 19.33
C ILE A 715 -5.82 -2.98 18.39
N VAL A 716 -4.90 -2.37 17.65
CA VAL A 716 -5.17 -1.18 16.84
C VAL A 716 -5.40 -1.61 15.40
N ILE A 717 -6.37 -0.99 14.73
CA ILE A 717 -6.54 -1.13 13.29
C ILE A 717 -5.83 0.01 12.57
N GLU A 718 -4.87 -0.32 11.70
CA GLU A 718 -4.20 0.64 10.82
C GLU A 718 -5.05 0.80 9.55
N MET A 719 -5.87 1.86 9.52
CA MET A 719 -6.73 2.16 8.38
C MET A 719 -5.97 2.96 7.32
N ASN A 720 -6.14 2.56 6.06
CA ASN A 720 -5.50 3.19 4.91
C ASN A 720 -6.58 3.60 3.90
N PRO A 721 -7.40 4.65 4.14
CA PRO A 721 -8.63 4.91 3.39
C PRO A 721 -8.52 4.79 1.87
N GLY A 722 -7.54 5.43 1.25
CA GLY A 722 -7.29 5.40 -0.19
C GLY A 722 -6.82 4.03 -0.68
N SER A 723 -5.96 3.36 0.08
CA SER A 723 -5.49 2.00 -0.24
C SER A 723 -6.63 0.98 -0.11
N ASN A 724 -7.33 1.00 1.03
CA ASN A 724 -8.47 0.15 1.36
C ASN A 724 -9.59 0.26 0.34
N LEU A 725 -9.93 1.47 -0.11
CA LEU A 725 -10.92 1.68 -1.17
C LEU A 725 -10.52 0.92 -2.44
N ARG A 726 -9.24 0.93 -2.81
CA ARG A 726 -8.73 0.28 -4.02
C ARG A 726 -8.61 -1.23 -3.89
N VAL A 727 -8.18 -1.74 -2.73
CA VAL A 727 -7.99 -3.19 -2.53
C VAL A 727 -9.29 -3.94 -2.19
N SER A 728 -10.26 -3.27 -1.56
CA SER A 728 -11.47 -3.92 -1.01
C SER A 728 -12.50 -4.38 -2.04
N GLY A 729 -12.48 -3.88 -3.27
CA GLY A 729 -13.62 -4.11 -4.18
C GLY A 729 -14.64 -2.96 -4.19
N ALA A 730 -14.57 -2.03 -3.24
CA ALA A 730 -15.63 -1.04 -3.05
C ALA A 730 -15.73 -0.04 -4.23
N PRO A 731 -16.91 0.13 -4.85
CA PRO A 731 -17.06 1.03 -5.99
C PRO A 731 -17.00 2.49 -5.57
N ARG A 732 -17.42 2.83 -4.34
CA ARG A 732 -17.43 4.19 -3.80
C ARG A 732 -16.91 4.22 -2.35
N PRO A 733 -16.39 5.36 -1.85
CA PRO A 733 -15.81 5.46 -0.51
C PRO A 733 -16.75 5.05 0.63
N GLN A 734 -18.03 5.43 0.58
CA GLN A 734 -19.07 5.05 1.55
C GLN A 734 -19.30 3.53 1.63
N ASP A 735 -18.98 2.81 0.56
CA ASP A 735 -19.08 1.35 0.50
C ASP A 735 -17.79 0.68 1.00
N SER A 736 -16.74 1.44 1.39
CA SER A 736 -15.49 0.87 1.87
C SER A 736 -15.64 0.26 3.27
N PRO A 737 -15.11 -0.95 3.52
CA PRO A 737 -14.99 -1.51 4.87
C PRO A 737 -14.30 -0.55 5.85
N THR A 738 -13.43 0.34 5.36
CA THR A 738 -12.76 1.37 6.19
C THR A 738 -13.74 2.32 6.85
N VAL A 739 -14.82 2.71 6.17
CA VAL A 739 -15.83 3.61 6.76
C VAL A 739 -16.53 2.92 7.93
N ARG A 740 -16.79 1.61 7.84
CA ARG A 740 -17.38 0.82 8.92
C ARG A 740 -16.41 0.61 10.08
N LEU A 741 -15.13 0.33 9.80
CA LEU A 741 -14.08 0.30 10.82
C LEU A 741 -13.97 1.64 11.55
N PHE A 742 -14.02 2.74 10.80
CA PHE A 742 -14.00 4.09 11.36
C PHE A 742 -15.22 4.37 12.25
N GLN A 743 -16.42 3.97 11.84
CA GLN A 743 -17.62 4.07 12.68
C GLN A 743 -17.47 3.28 13.99
N ALA A 744 -16.86 2.09 13.94
CA ALA A 744 -16.62 1.24 15.12
C ALA A 744 -15.66 1.87 16.16
N VAL A 745 -14.93 2.93 15.81
CA VAL A 745 -14.16 3.75 16.78
C VAL A 745 -15.11 4.46 17.76
N GLY A 746 -16.33 4.77 17.34
CA GLY A 746 -17.39 5.27 18.22
C GLY A 746 -17.71 4.30 19.36
N ASP A 747 -17.52 3.01 19.11
CA ASP A 747 -17.83 1.89 20.00
C ASP A 747 -16.56 1.25 20.60
N GLY A 748 -15.49 2.03 20.75
CA GLY A 748 -14.27 1.64 21.46
C GLY A 748 -13.20 0.90 20.64
N LEU A 749 -13.33 0.80 19.31
CA LEU A 749 -12.23 0.32 18.46
C LEU A 749 -11.08 1.34 18.47
N LEU A 750 -9.86 0.86 18.65
CA LEU A 750 -8.67 1.68 18.45
C LEU A 750 -8.26 1.61 16.98
N ALA A 751 -8.14 2.76 16.33
CA ALA A 751 -7.69 2.82 14.95
C ALA A 751 -6.88 4.10 14.68
N CYS A 752 -6.01 4.05 13.68
CA CYS A 752 -5.29 5.21 13.14
C CYS A 752 -5.49 5.31 11.62
N ILE A 753 -5.26 6.49 11.05
CA ILE A 753 -5.30 6.75 9.60
C ILE A 753 -3.87 6.87 9.09
N ASN A 754 -3.58 6.25 7.95
CA ASN A 754 -2.26 6.26 7.34
C ASN A 754 -2.37 6.23 5.81
N THR A 755 -1.25 6.47 5.12
CA THR A 755 -1.23 6.60 3.65
C THR A 755 -0.83 5.34 2.89
N ASP A 756 -0.18 4.39 3.54
CA ASP A 756 0.32 3.15 2.95
C ASP A 756 1.40 3.32 1.88
N ASN A 757 0.98 3.66 0.67
CA ASN A 757 1.86 3.89 -0.47
C ASN A 757 1.56 5.27 -1.08
N PRO A 758 1.93 6.38 -0.40
CA PRO A 758 1.46 7.72 -0.72
C PRO A 758 1.88 8.21 -2.12
N GLY A 759 3.02 7.76 -2.65
CA GLY A 759 3.44 8.01 -4.02
C GLY A 759 2.58 7.27 -5.05
N VAL A 760 2.18 6.03 -4.76
CA VAL A 760 1.35 5.19 -5.65
C VAL A 760 -0.07 5.74 -5.77
N PHE A 761 -0.64 6.12 -4.63
CA PHE A 761 -1.98 6.68 -4.56
C PHE A 761 -2.02 8.18 -4.87
N THR A 762 -0.85 8.84 -4.90
CA THR A 762 -0.75 10.31 -5.04
C THR A 762 -1.60 11.01 -3.98
N SER A 763 -1.36 10.55 -2.77
CA SER A 763 -2.08 10.95 -1.57
C SER A 763 -1.10 11.37 -0.50
N CYS A 764 -1.56 12.23 0.40
CA CYS A 764 -0.88 12.59 1.64
C CYS A 764 -1.84 12.37 2.80
N ILE A 765 -1.33 12.41 4.03
CA ILE A 765 -2.14 12.11 5.21
C ILE A 765 -3.40 12.98 5.30
N GLU A 766 -3.34 14.26 4.90
CA GLU A 766 -4.51 15.14 4.88
C GLU A 766 -5.60 14.68 3.89
N ASN A 767 -5.20 14.09 2.77
CA ASN A 767 -6.13 13.54 1.78
C ASN A 767 -6.84 12.31 2.33
N GLU A 768 -6.13 11.44 3.07
CA GLU A 768 -6.73 10.26 3.72
C GLU A 768 -7.81 10.66 4.72
N TYR A 769 -7.59 11.72 5.52
CA TYR A 769 -8.60 12.28 6.41
C TYR A 769 -9.82 12.81 5.64
N ALA A 770 -9.59 13.55 4.55
CA ALA A 770 -10.67 14.11 3.74
C ALA A 770 -11.47 13.03 3.00
N LEU A 771 -10.81 11.98 2.51
CA LEU A 771 -11.45 10.84 1.87
C LEU A 771 -12.34 10.09 2.86
N LEU A 772 -11.87 9.89 4.09
CA LEU A 772 -12.66 9.26 5.14
C LEU A 772 -13.83 10.12 5.60
N LEU A 773 -13.63 11.45 5.70
CA LEU A 773 -14.73 12.41 5.94
C LEU A 773 -15.81 12.28 4.87
N ALA A 774 -15.43 12.36 3.60
CA ALA A 774 -16.36 12.28 2.48
C ALA A 774 -17.12 10.95 2.47
N GLY A 775 -16.41 9.82 2.60
CA GLY A 775 -17.03 8.49 2.63
C GLY A 775 -17.96 8.28 3.82
N ALA A 776 -17.60 8.74 5.01
CA ALA A 776 -18.44 8.59 6.20
C ALA A 776 -19.71 9.47 6.13
N VAL A 777 -19.60 10.72 5.66
CA VAL A 777 -20.76 11.59 5.45
C VAL A 777 -21.69 11.00 4.38
N GLU A 778 -21.14 10.53 3.25
CA GLU A 778 -21.92 9.88 2.20
C GLU A 778 -22.58 8.57 2.64
N SER A 779 -22.03 7.89 3.67
CA SER A 779 -22.66 6.72 4.29
C SER A 779 -23.84 7.04 5.23
N GLY A 780 -24.15 8.32 5.42
CA GLY A 780 -25.27 8.79 6.26
C GLY A 780 -24.88 9.14 7.70
N VAL A 781 -23.59 9.10 8.06
CA VAL A 781 -23.15 9.54 9.40
C VAL A 781 -23.18 11.06 9.46
N PRO A 782 -23.81 11.68 10.48
CA PRO A 782 -23.81 13.13 10.63
C PRO A 782 -22.38 13.69 10.68
N GLU A 783 -22.10 14.75 9.92
CA GLU A 783 -20.75 15.30 9.77
C GLU A 783 -20.10 15.67 11.11
N GLY A 784 -20.86 16.24 12.06
CA GLY A 784 -20.36 16.54 13.40
C GLY A 784 -19.83 15.29 14.12
N ARG A 785 -20.53 14.16 14.00
CA ARG A 785 -20.08 12.88 14.55
C ARG A 785 -18.85 12.35 13.82
N VAL A 786 -18.78 12.50 12.50
CA VAL A 786 -17.58 12.13 11.73
C VAL A 786 -16.36 12.90 12.22
N ARG A 787 -16.48 14.21 12.46
CA ARG A 787 -15.37 15.04 12.94
C ARG A 787 -14.92 14.69 14.36
N GLU A 788 -15.85 14.34 15.26
CA GLU A 788 -15.51 13.79 16.58
C GLU A 788 -14.69 12.50 16.46
N LEU A 789 -15.10 11.59 15.58
CA LEU A 789 -14.39 10.33 15.35
C LEU A 789 -13.01 10.56 14.72
N LEU A 790 -12.88 11.52 13.77
CA LEU A 790 -11.59 11.89 13.20
C LEU A 790 -10.62 12.42 14.26
N GLU A 791 -11.09 13.23 15.23
CA GLU A 791 -10.24 13.67 16.35
C GLU A 791 -9.77 12.49 17.21
N ARG A 792 -10.67 11.54 17.52
CA ARG A 792 -10.31 10.33 18.29
C ARG A 792 -9.24 9.51 17.58
N VAL A 793 -9.44 9.24 16.29
CA VAL A 793 -8.48 8.47 15.46
C VAL A 793 -7.14 9.20 15.33
N ARG A 794 -7.15 10.52 15.18
CA ARG A 794 -5.95 11.36 15.19
C ARG A 794 -5.18 11.24 16.50
N GLN A 795 -5.88 11.36 17.63
CA GLN A 795 -5.28 11.26 18.95
C GLN A 795 -4.66 9.88 19.17
N ILE A 796 -5.39 8.80 18.83
CA ILE A 796 -4.87 7.43 18.91
C ILE A 796 -3.57 7.30 18.09
N GLY A 797 -3.57 7.74 16.83
CA GLY A 797 -2.37 7.74 15.99
C GLY A 797 -1.15 8.45 16.61
N MET A 798 -1.38 9.59 17.29
CA MET A 798 -0.32 10.33 17.98
C MET A 798 0.24 9.61 19.21
N GLU A 799 -0.55 8.78 19.88
CA GLU A 799 -0.20 8.05 21.11
C GLU A 799 0.53 6.72 20.81
N LEU A 800 0.26 6.07 19.66
CA LEU A 800 0.76 4.72 19.35
C LEU A 800 2.28 4.56 19.21
N VAL A 801 2.99 5.59 18.73
CA VAL A 801 4.46 5.55 18.55
C VAL A 801 5.19 5.46 19.90
N TYR A 802 4.52 5.86 20.98
CA TYR A 802 5.04 5.82 22.33
C TYR A 802 4.38 4.74 23.18
N TRP A 803 4.13 3.58 22.60
CA TRP A 803 3.76 2.39 23.35
C TRP A 803 5.00 1.51 23.65
N PRO A 804 6.02 1.94 24.44
CA PRO A 804 6.93 0.96 25.01
C PRO A 804 6.12 0.19 26.06
N THR A 805 5.80 -1.06 25.75
CA THR A 805 5.31 -2.01 26.75
C THR A 805 6.47 -2.41 27.65
N SER A 806 6.94 -1.47 28.48
CA SER A 806 7.46 -1.86 29.78
C SER A 806 6.24 -2.15 30.67
N PRO A 807 6.21 -3.27 31.40
CA PRO A 807 5.11 -3.60 32.32
C PRO A 807 4.90 -2.58 33.46
N ASN A 808 5.72 -1.53 33.54
CA ASN A 808 5.60 -0.43 34.52
C ASN A 808 5.63 0.96 33.86
N SER A 809 5.25 1.11 32.58
CA SER A 809 5.34 2.42 31.94
C SER A 809 4.24 3.37 32.43
N PRO A 810 4.53 4.68 32.61
CA PRO A 810 3.52 5.71 32.93
C PRO A 810 2.34 5.74 31.96
N HIS A 811 2.52 5.16 30.77
CA HIS A 811 1.49 5.04 29.74
C HIS A 811 0.39 4.04 30.13
N GLU A 812 0.71 2.95 30.85
CA GLU A 812 -0.31 1.98 31.30
C GLU A 812 -1.29 2.63 32.29
N ASP A 813 -0.81 3.54 33.13
CA ASP A 813 -1.64 4.35 34.02
C ASP A 813 -2.45 5.41 33.28
N PHE A 814 -1.90 6.03 32.23
CA PHE A 814 -2.65 6.94 31.35
C PHE A 814 -3.82 6.21 30.66
N MET A 815 -3.59 4.99 30.16
CA MET A 815 -4.64 4.16 29.54
C MET A 815 -5.75 3.79 30.52
N LYS A 816 -5.39 3.49 31.78
CA LYS A 816 -6.38 3.21 32.85
C LYS A 816 -7.21 4.44 33.22
N ARG A 817 -6.68 5.65 33.05
CA ARG A 817 -7.33 6.92 33.45
C ARG A 817 -8.20 7.55 32.35
N ASN A 818 -7.79 7.47 31.08
CA ASN A 818 -8.44 8.24 30.01
C ASN A 818 -9.36 7.43 29.08
N TRP A 819 -9.30 6.10 29.14
CA TRP A 819 -9.97 5.22 28.18
C TRP A 819 -10.74 4.07 28.84
N ARG A 820 -11.18 4.26 30.09
CA ARG A 820 -12.12 3.38 30.82
C ARG A 820 -13.53 3.94 30.79
#